data_AF-A0A178FK89-F1
#
_entry.id   AF-A0A178FK89-F1
#
_cell.length_a   1.000
_cell.length_b   1.000
_cell.length_c   1.000
_cell.angle_alpha   90.00
_cell.angle_beta   90.00
_cell.angle_gamma   90.00
#
_symmetry.space_group_name_H-M   'P 1'
#
loop_
_entity.id
_entity.type
_entity.pdbx_description
1 polymer ?
#
loop_
_entity_poly.entity_id
_entity_poly.type
_entity_poly.pdbx_seq_one_letter_code
_entity_poly.pdbx_strand_id
1 'polypeptide(L)'
;MAESYKARKEAFVSNLSGSSVWDIHTVSAVVPSAVLLWSVLQSRRSLFTPYELPAVIADFLLTVVTVLFAVTAYSSSPIVLNILLLSPAALLLLSTKPKNVRQKAKPPPGSTKSTAHQGQGSSDAALDALPQRPFLTHYRASLMISTCLSILAVDFTVFPRRFAKVENWGTSLMDLGVGSFVFSGGVVSARSILGRGSAASRGSFAKRLLASARHSIPLLVLGLIRLYSVKGLDYAEHVTEYGVHWNFFFTLGLLPPFVEIFHAMTALIPWYEALSLLVIGAYQVALESTSLKEYILVSPRGPSLLSKNREGVFSFLGYLAIFLSGRAAGLRIIPRKPRRTLLIQLVSWSAVWATLFILNSSYFFGYGAGIPVSRRLANMPYVFWVNAFNMTHMLLYCLIETVVFPSVEKASNKKEEAEQSEYATSRVMRSFNKNGLAIFLIANLLTGAVNLGMNTLDARKELAMAVLMLYSVILTAIALALDFWNGHRGITDDNSDIDIDRLAKTCSVDFRPALKNRRRGINWLKMAANKNPYRTFPRPVEGPNVPYKAAQESNPILRGRMLEIAAALVQSSSFIQSILWRNAGFSTIREIQHLTAYEPKFDPTVLPSLTQQSGTETPELPAPTRRRQDGKGDYYTSADYRELYKTGKLTPTAVVEALLPVIRRDTSPPGEFSAGFSQSKIDLVRASAEASTQRWANGTPLGPMDGIPVAIKDEVDIDGYDKYLSSKVNFTATPSFTSWCVKKWEEAGAIVIGKTVMHEIGLDTTNNNPVVGTPRNPHNPGYYTGGSSGGSGYAVGAGVVPLALGADGGGSIRIPSNYCGIYGLKTTHGRVSAAPTCRLATTVGVFGPMASSIDDLAMGYRIMSAPDPNNPVSAAFPDPLLSIPSPSSSRGKVIGVYKDWVERSNPDVLAMFNKAIDYYRDEQGYQIVDITIPYIPEGGKCHALSILNEISSGLTKEQISQLSAPTRIVVSVGGTQGLAQDYFASQRMRHLLMNHLSFLFQKYPGIVIATPTTPTAGSKISGGEADLTNGISDSNATLQSMEYVYLANFTGCPAISCPMGYDDEPSVPVGLMGMGEWGSEEALMEWARDGEGMLGDKGLRAPNKEKGGKWLDAINLALNPSTD
;
A
#
# COMPACT_ATOMS: atom_id res chain seq x y z
N MET A 1 12.50 -22.02 2.80
CA MET A 1 11.45 -23.07 2.80
C MET A 1 10.35 -22.61 1.87
N ALA A 2 9.86 -23.46 0.96
CA ALA A 2 8.62 -23.13 0.26
C ALA A 2 7.51 -23.01 1.31
N GLU A 3 6.79 -21.89 1.31
CA GLU A 3 5.60 -21.74 2.14
C GLU A 3 4.68 -22.94 1.92
N SER A 4 4.19 -23.52 3.02
CA SER A 4 3.21 -24.61 2.94
C SER A 4 2.03 -24.16 2.06
N TYR A 5 1.38 -25.08 1.36
CA TYR A 5 0.18 -24.74 0.56
C TYR A 5 -0.85 -23.97 1.39
N LYS A 6 -0.96 -24.29 2.68
CA LYS A 6 -1.76 -23.56 3.66
C LYS A 6 -1.31 -22.11 3.82
N ALA A 7 -0.02 -21.85 4.04
CA ALA A 7 0.53 -20.49 4.15
C ALA A 7 0.35 -19.68 2.85
N ARG A 8 0.56 -20.30 1.68
CA ARG A 8 0.28 -19.63 0.39
C ARG A 8 -1.20 -19.29 0.23
N LYS A 9 -2.11 -20.18 0.67
CA LYS A 9 -3.55 -19.96 0.62
C LYS A 9 -4.01 -18.89 1.60
N GLU A 10 -3.42 -18.84 2.79
CA GLU A 10 -3.64 -17.77 3.79
C GLU A 10 -3.12 -16.42 3.30
N ALA A 11 -1.92 -16.36 2.71
CA ALA A 11 -1.39 -15.15 2.09
C ALA A 11 -2.25 -14.67 0.90
N PHE A 12 -2.79 -15.61 0.11
CA PHE A 12 -3.63 -15.32 -1.06
C PHE A 12 -4.97 -14.64 -0.74
N VAL A 13 -5.44 -14.73 0.51
CA VAL A 13 -6.72 -14.15 0.96
C VAL A 13 -6.59 -13.15 2.11
N SER A 14 -5.36 -12.81 2.52
CA SER A 14 -5.05 -11.82 3.57
C SER A 14 -4.74 -10.43 2.98
N ASN A 15 -4.84 -9.36 3.79
CA ASN A 15 -4.46 -7.98 3.42
C ASN A 15 -5.17 -7.40 2.19
N LEU A 16 -6.41 -7.82 1.93
CA LEU A 16 -7.20 -7.33 0.81
C LEU A 16 -7.96 -6.05 1.16
N SER A 17 -7.87 -5.03 0.30
CA SER A 17 -8.53 -3.71 0.44
C SER A 17 -9.78 -3.53 -0.45
N GLY A 18 -10.04 -4.47 -1.35
CA GLY A 18 -11.27 -4.51 -2.16
C GLY A 18 -11.20 -3.69 -3.46
N SER A 19 -12.35 -3.20 -3.92
CA SER A 19 -12.54 -2.37 -5.12
C SER A 19 -13.40 -1.15 -4.80
N SER A 20 -13.48 -0.21 -5.73
CA SER A 20 -14.42 0.91 -5.61
C SER A 20 -15.88 0.44 -5.68
N VAL A 21 -16.79 1.18 -5.04
CA VAL A 21 -18.24 0.95 -5.13
C VAL A 21 -18.71 0.96 -6.59
N TRP A 22 -18.21 1.90 -7.40
CA TRP A 22 -18.57 2.00 -8.82
C TRP A 22 -18.27 0.71 -9.59
N ASP A 23 -17.11 0.13 -9.35
CA ASP A 23 -16.64 -1.08 -10.01
C ASP A 23 -17.49 -2.30 -9.60
N ILE A 24 -17.85 -2.40 -8.32
CA ILE A 24 -18.77 -3.42 -7.80
C ILE A 24 -20.17 -3.27 -8.43
N HIS A 25 -20.67 -2.04 -8.56
CA HIS A 25 -21.93 -1.77 -9.23
C HIS A 25 -21.88 -2.13 -10.72
N THR A 26 -20.77 -1.84 -11.40
CA THR A 26 -20.62 -2.10 -12.84
C THR A 26 -20.56 -3.60 -13.15
N VAL A 27 -19.81 -4.38 -12.36
CA VAL A 27 -19.79 -5.84 -12.51
C VAL A 27 -21.14 -6.46 -12.14
N SER A 28 -21.80 -5.95 -11.09
CA SER A 28 -23.10 -6.47 -10.65
C SER A 28 -24.23 -6.11 -11.61
N ALA A 29 -24.13 -4.99 -12.33
CA ALA A 29 -25.10 -4.55 -13.35
C ALA A 29 -25.20 -5.52 -14.53
N VAL A 30 -24.21 -6.39 -14.74
CA VAL A 30 -24.29 -7.44 -15.77
C VAL A 30 -25.50 -8.35 -15.53
N VAL A 31 -25.85 -8.62 -14.27
CA VAL A 31 -26.95 -9.53 -13.94
C VAL A 31 -28.33 -8.96 -14.36
N PRO A 32 -28.74 -7.73 -14.00
CA PRO A 32 -29.97 -7.14 -14.53
C PRO A 32 -29.92 -6.92 -16.05
N SER A 33 -28.75 -6.64 -16.65
CA SER A 33 -28.62 -6.56 -18.12
C SER A 33 -28.91 -7.89 -18.81
N ALA A 34 -28.45 -9.01 -18.23
CA ALA A 34 -28.75 -10.34 -18.73
C ALA A 34 -30.24 -10.70 -18.58
N VAL A 35 -30.87 -10.34 -17.45
CA VAL A 35 -32.31 -10.53 -17.24
C VAL A 35 -33.14 -9.67 -18.19
N LEU A 36 -32.70 -8.45 -18.51
CA LEU A 36 -33.36 -7.62 -19.52
C LEU A 36 -33.30 -8.29 -20.90
N LEU A 37 -32.13 -8.77 -21.33
CA LEU A 37 -31.99 -9.48 -22.60
C LEU A 37 -32.89 -10.74 -22.64
N TRP A 38 -32.87 -11.55 -21.57
CA TRP A 38 -33.76 -12.70 -21.42
C TRP A 38 -35.24 -12.28 -21.56
N SER A 39 -35.64 -11.22 -20.86
CA SER A 39 -37.03 -10.70 -20.86
C SER A 39 -37.46 -10.21 -22.25
N VAL A 40 -36.56 -9.54 -22.99
CA VAL A 40 -36.84 -9.06 -24.34
C VAL A 40 -36.95 -10.23 -25.32
N LEU A 41 -36.05 -11.22 -25.23
CA LEU A 41 -36.13 -12.43 -26.06
C LEU A 41 -37.43 -13.19 -25.80
N GLN A 42 -37.87 -13.27 -24.55
CA GLN A 42 -39.14 -13.89 -24.20
C GLN A 42 -40.35 -13.09 -24.70
N SER A 43 -40.42 -11.78 -24.44
CA SER A 43 -41.59 -10.96 -24.85
C SER A 43 -41.73 -10.76 -26.35
N ARG A 44 -40.62 -10.68 -27.09
CA ARG A 44 -40.60 -10.36 -28.53
C ARG A 44 -40.54 -11.59 -29.42
N ARG A 45 -39.83 -12.64 -29.00
CA ARG A 45 -39.62 -13.85 -29.79
C ARG A 45 -40.25 -15.11 -29.18
N SER A 46 -40.69 -15.06 -27.91
CA SER A 46 -41.13 -16.24 -27.15
C SER A 46 -40.08 -17.36 -27.16
N LEU A 47 -38.80 -16.99 -27.11
CA LEU A 47 -37.68 -17.91 -27.29
C LEU A 47 -37.67 -19.08 -26.31
N PHE A 48 -38.19 -18.87 -25.09
CA PHE A 48 -38.20 -19.88 -24.04
C PHE A 48 -39.55 -20.61 -23.94
N THR A 49 -40.41 -20.51 -24.97
CA THR A 49 -41.72 -21.17 -24.99
C THR A 49 -41.99 -21.78 -26.38
N PRO A 50 -41.97 -23.12 -26.54
CA PRO A 50 -41.90 -24.15 -25.48
C PRO A 50 -40.51 -24.27 -24.83
N TYR A 51 -40.47 -24.71 -23.57
CA TYR A 51 -39.23 -24.79 -22.77
C TYR A 51 -38.51 -26.12 -22.99
N GLU A 52 -37.92 -26.28 -24.18
CA GLU A 52 -37.14 -27.46 -24.60
C GLU A 52 -35.64 -27.27 -24.36
N LEU A 53 -34.81 -28.28 -24.69
CA LEU A 53 -33.37 -28.27 -24.42
C LEU A 53 -32.64 -27.00 -24.92
N PRO A 54 -32.88 -26.46 -26.14
CA PRO A 54 -32.25 -25.21 -26.57
C PRO A 54 -32.63 -24.00 -25.69
N ALA A 55 -33.88 -23.93 -25.23
CA ALA A 55 -34.34 -22.88 -24.32
C ALA A 55 -33.69 -23.01 -22.94
N VAL A 56 -33.53 -24.24 -22.42
CA VAL A 56 -32.82 -24.50 -21.16
C VAL A 56 -31.36 -24.02 -21.25
N ILE A 57 -30.67 -24.37 -22.34
CA ILE A 57 -29.27 -23.97 -22.55
C ILE A 57 -29.18 -22.44 -22.65
N ALA A 58 -30.03 -21.80 -23.44
CA ALA A 58 -30.04 -20.34 -23.59
C ALA A 58 -30.35 -19.62 -22.25
N ASP A 59 -31.30 -20.13 -21.46
CA ASP A 59 -31.65 -19.58 -20.15
C ASP A 59 -30.45 -19.68 -19.19
N PHE A 60 -29.80 -20.84 -19.14
CA PHE A 60 -28.58 -21.07 -18.35
C PHE A 60 -27.41 -20.16 -18.78
N LEU A 61 -27.15 -20.03 -20.09
CA LEU A 61 -26.07 -19.19 -20.60
C LEU A 61 -26.27 -17.71 -20.20
N LEU A 62 -27.50 -17.21 -20.35
CA LEU A 62 -27.83 -15.83 -20.01
C LEU A 62 -27.84 -15.59 -18.50
N THR A 63 -28.45 -16.47 -17.71
CA THR A 63 -28.71 -16.19 -16.29
C THR A 63 -27.62 -16.68 -15.33
N VAL A 64 -26.77 -17.63 -15.74
CA VAL A 64 -25.72 -18.22 -14.89
C VAL A 64 -24.32 -17.98 -15.47
N VAL A 65 -24.06 -18.37 -16.71
CA VAL A 65 -22.71 -18.26 -17.31
C VAL A 65 -22.27 -16.81 -17.47
N THR A 66 -23.20 -15.93 -17.83
CA THR A 66 -22.92 -14.49 -17.92
C THR A 66 -22.48 -13.90 -16.57
N VAL A 67 -23.05 -14.38 -15.46
CA VAL A 67 -22.64 -13.98 -14.11
C VAL A 67 -21.23 -14.50 -13.79
N LEU A 68 -20.95 -15.76 -14.14
CA LEU A 68 -19.60 -16.33 -13.99
C LEU A 68 -18.57 -15.51 -14.77
N PHE A 69 -18.86 -15.16 -16.02
CA PHE A 69 -17.98 -14.35 -16.86
C PHE A 69 -17.78 -12.94 -16.30
N ALA A 70 -18.82 -12.31 -15.77
CA ALA A 70 -18.73 -10.99 -15.14
C ALA A 70 -17.68 -10.97 -14.02
N VAL A 71 -17.66 -12.00 -13.16
CA VAL A 71 -16.77 -12.07 -11.99
C VAL A 71 -15.43 -12.76 -12.29
N THR A 72 -15.20 -13.20 -13.53
CA THR A 72 -13.96 -13.87 -13.97
C THR A 72 -13.40 -13.21 -15.23
N ALA A 73 -13.74 -13.72 -16.41
CA ALA A 73 -13.14 -13.34 -17.69
C ALA A 73 -13.37 -11.87 -18.09
N TYR A 74 -14.54 -11.31 -17.80
CA TYR A 74 -14.91 -9.93 -18.12
C TYR A 74 -14.77 -8.98 -16.93
N SER A 75 -14.18 -9.43 -15.83
CA SER A 75 -14.05 -8.63 -14.63
C SER A 75 -13.21 -7.36 -14.81
N SER A 76 -12.24 -7.34 -15.73
CA SER A 76 -11.47 -6.13 -16.07
C SER A 76 -12.22 -5.17 -16.99
N SER A 77 -13.28 -5.65 -17.67
CA SER A 77 -14.05 -4.89 -18.65
C SER A 77 -15.56 -5.20 -18.57
N PRO A 78 -16.22 -5.02 -17.40
CA PRO A 78 -17.62 -5.37 -17.20
C PRO A 78 -18.58 -4.52 -18.04
N ILE A 79 -18.15 -3.30 -18.43
CA ILE A 79 -18.92 -2.42 -19.32
C ILE A 79 -19.11 -3.06 -20.69
N VAL A 80 -18.08 -3.72 -21.24
CA VAL A 80 -18.16 -4.40 -22.54
C VAL A 80 -19.22 -5.50 -22.48
N LEU A 81 -19.22 -6.32 -21.42
CA LEU A 81 -20.22 -7.36 -21.25
C LEU A 81 -21.64 -6.79 -21.11
N ASN A 82 -21.82 -5.69 -20.37
CA ASN A 82 -23.10 -4.99 -20.30
C ASN A 82 -23.55 -4.50 -21.69
N ILE A 83 -22.68 -3.87 -22.48
CA ILE A 83 -23.01 -3.40 -23.84
C ILE A 83 -23.41 -4.58 -24.75
N LEU A 84 -22.70 -5.70 -24.67
CA LEU A 84 -23.01 -6.91 -25.45
C LEU A 84 -24.37 -7.52 -25.10
N LEU A 85 -24.86 -7.32 -23.87
CA LEU A 85 -26.18 -7.77 -23.44
C LEU A 85 -27.28 -6.75 -23.77
N LEU A 86 -27.00 -5.46 -23.55
CA LEU A 86 -27.97 -4.37 -23.73
C LEU A 86 -28.23 -4.03 -25.19
N SER A 87 -27.21 -4.10 -26.06
CA SER A 87 -27.36 -3.78 -27.49
C SER A 87 -28.37 -4.67 -28.22
N PRO A 88 -28.33 -6.02 -28.13
CA PRO A 88 -29.36 -6.85 -28.75
C PRO A 88 -30.74 -6.64 -28.11
N ALA A 89 -30.81 -6.39 -26.80
CA ALA A 89 -32.07 -6.10 -26.12
C ALA A 89 -32.70 -4.80 -26.64
N ALA A 90 -31.92 -3.72 -26.76
CA ALA A 90 -32.38 -2.44 -27.29
C ALA A 90 -32.79 -2.55 -28.75
N LEU A 91 -31.98 -3.22 -29.58
CA LEU A 91 -32.30 -3.44 -31.00
C LEU A 91 -33.63 -4.19 -31.17
N LEU A 92 -33.86 -5.25 -30.39
CA LEU A 92 -35.12 -5.99 -30.45
C LEU A 92 -36.31 -5.17 -29.94
N LEU A 93 -36.15 -4.37 -28.88
CA LEU A 93 -37.20 -3.48 -28.38
C LEU A 93 -37.62 -2.42 -29.41
N LEU A 94 -36.66 -1.89 -30.17
CA LEU A 94 -36.91 -0.89 -31.21
C LEU A 94 -37.44 -1.49 -32.52
N SER A 95 -37.02 -2.70 -32.88
CA SER A 95 -37.33 -3.32 -34.18
C SER A 95 -38.56 -4.22 -34.18
N THR A 96 -39.04 -4.69 -33.02
CA THR A 96 -40.12 -5.70 -32.95
C THR A 96 -41.25 -5.30 -31.99
N LYS A 97 -42.50 -5.54 -32.39
CA LYS A 97 -43.67 -5.36 -31.52
C LYS A 97 -43.85 -6.57 -30.59
N PRO A 98 -44.48 -6.43 -29.40
CA PRO A 98 -44.73 -7.54 -28.49
C PRO A 98 -45.61 -8.59 -29.18
N LYS A 99 -45.27 -9.88 -29.03
CA LYS A 99 -46.08 -10.96 -29.60
C LYS A 99 -47.29 -11.18 -28.69
N ASN A 100 -48.50 -10.89 -29.16
CA ASN A 100 -49.75 -11.14 -28.40
C ASN A 100 -49.99 -12.64 -28.27
N VAL A 101 -49.47 -13.26 -27.21
CA VAL A 101 -49.81 -14.64 -26.84
C VAL A 101 -51.15 -14.61 -26.10
N ARG A 102 -52.25 -14.42 -26.83
CA ARG A 102 -53.57 -14.90 -26.36
C ARG A 102 -53.56 -16.42 -26.58
N GLN A 103 -53.16 -17.20 -25.59
CA GLN A 103 -53.44 -18.64 -25.60
C GLN A 103 -54.96 -18.82 -25.52
N LYS A 104 -55.61 -19.04 -26.68
CA LYS A 104 -56.97 -19.56 -26.74
C LYS A 104 -56.93 -20.96 -26.10
N ALA A 105 -57.67 -21.15 -25.01
CA ALA A 105 -57.94 -22.47 -24.46
C ALA A 105 -58.52 -23.38 -25.55
N LYS A 106 -57.82 -24.48 -25.86
CA LYS A 106 -58.37 -25.57 -26.68
C LYS A 106 -59.15 -26.49 -25.73
N PRO A 107 -60.43 -26.81 -26.00
CA PRO A 107 -61.18 -27.75 -25.16
C PRO A 107 -60.59 -29.17 -25.32
N PRO A 108 -60.60 -30.00 -24.25
CA PRO A 108 -60.13 -31.38 -24.34
C PRO A 108 -61.07 -32.21 -25.23
N PRO A 109 -60.55 -33.08 -26.12
CA PRO A 109 -61.36 -34.06 -26.82
C PRO A 109 -61.64 -35.24 -25.88
N GLY A 110 -62.91 -35.48 -25.55
CA GLY A 110 -63.33 -36.65 -24.79
C GLY A 110 -64.43 -36.35 -23.78
N SER A 111 -65.66 -36.28 -24.27
CA SER A 111 -66.86 -36.28 -23.45
C SER A 111 -67.14 -37.67 -22.87
N THR A 112 -67.27 -37.78 -21.56
CA THR A 112 -68.22 -38.72 -20.94
C THR A 112 -68.90 -38.03 -19.76
N LYS A 113 -70.23 -38.06 -19.81
CA LYS A 113 -71.19 -37.41 -18.91
C LYS A 113 -71.01 -37.89 -17.46
N SER A 114 -71.04 -36.96 -16.52
CA SER A 114 -71.59 -37.19 -15.18
C SER A 114 -72.19 -35.88 -14.64
N THR A 115 -73.27 -36.07 -13.90
CA THR A 115 -74.39 -35.18 -13.58
C THR A 115 -74.07 -33.98 -12.70
N ALA A 116 -74.96 -32.99 -12.81
CA ALA A 116 -75.00 -31.74 -12.08
C ALA A 116 -74.83 -31.88 -10.56
N HIS A 117 -73.92 -31.08 -10.00
CA HIS A 117 -74.09 -30.47 -8.69
C HIS A 117 -73.87 -28.96 -8.83
N GLN A 118 -74.97 -28.22 -8.77
CA GLN A 118 -74.97 -26.79 -8.45
C GLN A 118 -74.60 -26.64 -6.97
N GLY A 119 -73.55 -25.87 -6.68
CA GLY A 119 -73.18 -25.47 -5.33
C GLY A 119 -71.80 -24.82 -5.29
N GLN A 120 -71.76 -23.53 -4.94
CA GLN A 120 -70.59 -22.70 -4.65
C GLN A 120 -69.72 -22.24 -5.83
N GLY A 121 -70.25 -21.28 -6.59
CA GLY A 121 -69.42 -20.24 -7.18
C GLY A 121 -69.08 -19.16 -6.14
N SER A 122 -67.82 -18.66 -6.16
CA SER A 122 -67.37 -17.30 -5.76
C SER A 122 -66.05 -17.19 -4.95
N SER A 123 -65.10 -18.12 -5.02
CA SER A 123 -63.75 -17.92 -4.41
C SER A 123 -62.56 -17.85 -5.38
N ASP A 124 -62.67 -18.35 -6.61
CA ASP A 124 -61.52 -18.43 -7.56
C ASP A 124 -61.30 -17.18 -8.44
N ALA A 125 -62.19 -16.18 -8.37
CA ALA A 125 -62.09 -14.96 -9.19
C ALA A 125 -61.28 -13.82 -8.53
N ALA A 126 -61.11 -13.83 -7.21
CA ALA A 126 -60.41 -12.75 -6.50
C ALA A 126 -58.89 -12.91 -6.64
N LEU A 127 -58.22 -11.85 -7.09
CA LEU A 127 -56.76 -11.83 -7.20
C LEU A 127 -56.09 -11.86 -5.81
N ASP A 128 -54.94 -12.53 -5.68
CA ASP A 128 -54.24 -12.71 -4.40
C ASP A 128 -53.74 -11.37 -3.82
N ALA A 129 -54.02 -11.08 -2.55
CA ALA A 129 -53.57 -9.86 -1.88
C ALA A 129 -52.03 -9.73 -1.81
N LEU A 130 -51.31 -10.87 -1.85
CA LEU A 130 -49.84 -10.97 -1.75
C LEU A 130 -49.24 -11.71 -2.96
N PRO A 131 -49.37 -11.15 -4.18
CA PRO A 131 -49.02 -11.87 -5.41
C PRO A 131 -47.53 -12.25 -5.47
N GLN A 132 -47.22 -13.35 -6.15
CA GLN A 132 -45.85 -13.68 -6.51
C GLN A 132 -45.38 -12.68 -7.57
N ARG A 133 -44.24 -12.01 -7.31
CA ARG A 133 -43.70 -10.98 -8.21
C ARG A 133 -42.50 -11.55 -8.98
N PRO A 134 -42.52 -11.59 -10.33
CA PRO A 134 -41.38 -12.03 -11.13
C PRO A 134 -40.07 -11.30 -10.78
N PHE A 135 -40.11 -9.97 -10.65
CA PHE A 135 -38.92 -9.18 -10.35
C PHE A 135 -38.28 -9.51 -8.98
N LEU A 136 -39.08 -9.90 -7.97
CA LEU A 136 -38.57 -10.36 -6.68
C LEU A 136 -37.89 -11.73 -6.81
N THR A 137 -38.44 -12.59 -7.66
CA THR A 137 -37.86 -13.90 -7.97
C THR A 137 -36.52 -13.74 -8.67
N HIS A 138 -36.45 -12.87 -9.69
CA HIS A 138 -35.19 -12.57 -10.38
C HIS A 138 -34.15 -11.96 -9.44
N TYR A 139 -34.52 -10.97 -8.63
CA TYR A 139 -33.62 -10.35 -7.64
C TYR A 139 -32.99 -11.39 -6.69
N ARG A 140 -33.81 -12.24 -6.08
CA ARG A 140 -33.33 -13.24 -5.11
C ARG A 140 -32.51 -14.34 -5.76
N ALA A 141 -32.91 -14.79 -6.94
CA ALA A 141 -32.17 -15.79 -7.71
C ALA A 141 -30.81 -15.28 -8.15
N SER A 142 -30.74 -14.03 -8.65
CA SER A 142 -29.48 -13.36 -9.00
C SER A 142 -28.51 -13.32 -7.83
N LEU A 143 -28.99 -12.94 -6.64
CA LEU A 143 -28.18 -12.94 -5.42
C LEU A 143 -27.63 -14.35 -5.11
N MET A 144 -28.47 -15.38 -5.22
CA MET A 144 -28.10 -16.77 -4.97
C MET A 144 -27.05 -17.27 -5.96
N ILE A 145 -27.28 -17.05 -7.26
CA ILE A 145 -26.38 -17.48 -8.35
C ILE A 145 -25.02 -16.81 -8.20
N SER A 146 -24.98 -15.47 -8.08
CA SER A 146 -23.73 -14.72 -7.90
C SER A 146 -22.95 -15.21 -6.68
N THR A 147 -23.63 -15.54 -5.59
CA THR A 147 -22.98 -16.03 -4.38
C THR A 147 -22.42 -17.43 -4.55
N CYS A 148 -23.20 -18.37 -5.07
CA CYS A 148 -22.74 -19.75 -5.26
C CYS A 148 -21.51 -19.80 -6.17
N LEU A 149 -21.51 -19.04 -7.26
CA LEU A 149 -20.37 -18.96 -8.17
C LEU A 149 -19.14 -18.32 -7.50
N SER A 150 -19.33 -17.24 -6.75
CA SER A 150 -18.22 -16.51 -6.12
C SER A 150 -17.55 -17.27 -4.97
N ILE A 151 -18.29 -18.13 -4.24
CA ILE A 151 -17.75 -18.92 -3.12
C ILE A 151 -16.69 -19.92 -3.59
N LEU A 152 -16.84 -20.52 -4.77
CA LEU A 152 -15.80 -21.38 -5.35
C LEU A 152 -14.80 -20.57 -6.18
N ALA A 153 -15.25 -19.57 -6.95
CA ALA A 153 -14.37 -18.81 -7.83
C ALA A 153 -13.24 -18.10 -7.08
N VAL A 154 -13.50 -17.62 -5.85
CA VAL A 154 -12.49 -16.95 -5.02
C VAL A 154 -11.27 -17.83 -4.72
N ASP A 155 -11.39 -19.15 -4.73
CA ASP A 155 -10.26 -20.05 -4.50
C ASP A 155 -9.32 -20.17 -5.71
N PHE A 156 -9.73 -19.66 -6.88
CA PHE A 156 -8.96 -19.64 -8.12
C PHE A 156 -8.38 -18.25 -8.41
N THR A 157 -7.23 -18.22 -9.09
CA THR A 157 -6.56 -16.98 -9.53
C THR A 157 -7.32 -16.20 -10.59
N VAL A 158 -8.28 -16.84 -11.29
CA VAL A 158 -9.13 -16.20 -12.31
C VAL A 158 -10.17 -15.25 -11.71
N PHE A 159 -10.51 -15.41 -10.42
CA PHE A 159 -11.37 -14.47 -9.72
C PHE A 159 -10.53 -13.32 -9.17
N PRO A 160 -10.80 -12.06 -9.54
CA PRO A 160 -10.00 -10.91 -9.11
C PRO A 160 -10.01 -10.73 -7.60
N ARG A 161 -8.84 -10.48 -7.00
CA ARG A 161 -8.72 -10.28 -5.55
C ARG A 161 -9.44 -9.03 -5.05
N ARG A 162 -9.61 -8.01 -5.89
CA ARG A 162 -10.42 -6.82 -5.60
C ARG A 162 -11.91 -7.12 -5.33
N PHE A 163 -12.41 -8.29 -5.74
CA PHE A 163 -13.77 -8.75 -5.44
C PHE A 163 -13.86 -9.67 -4.23
N ALA A 164 -12.73 -10.15 -3.70
CA ALA A 164 -12.68 -10.96 -2.50
C ALA A 164 -12.82 -10.10 -1.23
N LYS A 165 -13.18 -10.75 -0.12
CA LYS A 165 -13.51 -10.08 1.14
C LYS A 165 -12.39 -9.17 1.61
N VAL A 166 -12.77 -7.98 2.07
CA VAL A 166 -11.85 -7.03 2.67
C VAL A 166 -11.59 -7.38 4.13
N GLU A 167 -10.38 -7.07 4.60
CA GLU A 167 -9.96 -7.40 5.96
C GLU A 167 -10.55 -6.44 7.01
N ASN A 168 -10.26 -5.14 6.91
CA ASN A 168 -10.69 -4.14 7.90
C ASN A 168 -11.59 -3.05 7.31
N TRP A 169 -11.14 -2.40 6.24
CA TRP A 169 -11.79 -1.24 5.63
C TRP A 169 -11.77 -1.32 4.11
N GLY A 170 -12.92 -1.08 3.47
CA GLY A 170 -13.08 -1.14 2.03
C GLY A 170 -14.38 -1.81 1.61
N THR A 171 -14.54 -2.00 0.30
CA THR A 171 -15.72 -2.59 -0.32
C THR A 171 -15.33 -3.66 -1.31
N SER A 172 -16.05 -4.78 -1.37
CA SER A 172 -15.85 -5.80 -2.40
C SER A 172 -17.18 -6.48 -2.77
N LEU A 173 -17.18 -7.23 -3.87
CA LEU A 173 -18.34 -8.03 -4.27
C LEU A 173 -18.70 -9.07 -3.20
N MET A 174 -17.71 -9.73 -2.62
CA MET A 174 -17.96 -10.70 -1.54
C MET A 174 -18.40 -10.06 -0.24
N ASP A 175 -18.05 -8.79 0.01
CA ASP A 175 -18.52 -8.08 1.19
C ASP A 175 -20.01 -7.73 1.11
N LEU A 176 -20.56 -7.53 -0.10
CA LEU A 176 -22.01 -7.37 -0.30
C LEU A 176 -22.81 -8.63 0.01
N GLY A 177 -22.21 -9.82 -0.14
CA GLY A 177 -22.92 -11.09 -0.14
C GLY A 177 -23.76 -11.30 1.11
N VAL A 178 -23.11 -11.34 2.27
CA VAL A 178 -23.78 -11.59 3.57
C VAL A 178 -24.84 -10.53 3.86
N GLY A 179 -24.51 -9.24 3.69
CA GLY A 179 -25.47 -8.16 3.89
C GLY A 179 -26.70 -8.31 3.00
N SER A 180 -26.52 -8.66 1.73
CA SER A 180 -27.62 -8.83 0.78
C SER A 180 -28.49 -10.05 1.09
N PHE A 181 -27.92 -11.15 1.62
CA PHE A 181 -28.68 -12.28 2.15
C PHE A 181 -29.55 -11.89 3.33
N VAL A 182 -28.99 -11.11 4.26
CA VAL A 182 -29.70 -10.61 5.43
C VAL A 182 -30.84 -9.69 5.01
N PHE A 183 -30.59 -8.77 4.08
CA PHE A 183 -31.61 -7.88 3.52
C PHE A 183 -32.72 -8.69 2.83
N SER A 184 -32.37 -9.65 1.97
CA SER A 184 -33.33 -10.52 1.29
C SER A 184 -34.14 -11.36 2.27
N GLY A 185 -33.53 -11.86 3.36
CA GLY A 185 -34.24 -12.58 4.42
C GLY A 185 -35.27 -11.69 5.11
N GLY A 186 -34.90 -10.44 5.36
CA GLY A 186 -35.82 -9.40 5.85
C GLY A 186 -37.02 -9.23 4.91
N VAL A 187 -36.79 -9.06 3.60
CA VAL A 187 -37.87 -8.90 2.59
C VAL A 187 -38.86 -10.06 2.65
N VAL A 188 -38.38 -11.31 2.70
CA VAL A 188 -39.24 -12.50 2.74
C VAL A 188 -39.99 -12.60 4.05
N SER A 189 -39.36 -12.23 5.17
CA SER A 189 -40.01 -12.25 6.49
C SER A 189 -41.25 -11.36 6.58
N ALA A 190 -41.40 -10.36 5.71
CA ALA A 190 -42.58 -9.50 5.67
C ALA A 190 -43.88 -10.28 5.33
N ARG A 191 -43.81 -11.38 4.57
CA ARG A 191 -45.00 -12.20 4.24
C ARG A 191 -45.66 -12.80 5.48
N SER A 192 -44.88 -13.26 6.46
CA SER A 192 -45.45 -13.86 7.68
C SER A 192 -46.21 -12.86 8.55
N ILE A 193 -45.87 -11.56 8.44
CA ILE A 193 -46.57 -10.46 9.11
C ILE A 193 -47.84 -10.10 8.36
N LEU A 194 -47.76 -10.00 7.03
CA LEU A 194 -48.88 -9.62 6.17
C LEU A 194 -49.95 -10.72 6.08
N GLY A 195 -49.56 -11.99 6.13
CA GLY A 195 -50.48 -13.14 6.11
C GLY A 195 -51.21 -13.37 7.44
N ARG A 196 -50.70 -12.84 8.55
CA ARG A 196 -51.40 -12.81 9.84
C ARG A 196 -52.34 -11.61 9.84
N GLY A 197 -53.59 -11.81 9.42
CA GLY A 197 -54.63 -10.77 9.47
C GLY A 197 -54.71 -10.07 10.84
N SER A 198 -55.26 -8.86 10.87
CA SER A 198 -55.34 -7.94 12.03
C SER A 198 -55.84 -8.55 13.36
N ALA A 199 -56.43 -9.75 13.35
CA ALA A 199 -56.92 -10.47 14.53
C ALA A 199 -55.85 -11.29 15.30
N ALA A 200 -54.69 -11.59 14.71
CA ALA A 200 -53.65 -12.44 15.35
C ALA A 200 -52.63 -11.66 16.22
N SER A 201 -52.81 -10.34 16.36
CA SER A 201 -52.02 -9.44 17.22
C SER A 201 -52.06 -9.80 18.72
N ARG A 202 -52.96 -10.70 19.16
CA ARG A 202 -53.18 -11.08 20.57
C ARG A 202 -52.38 -12.30 21.08
N GLY A 203 -51.36 -12.77 20.37
CA GLY A 203 -50.45 -13.79 20.91
C GLY A 203 -49.47 -13.22 21.95
N SER A 204 -49.36 -13.82 23.14
CA SER A 204 -48.33 -13.46 24.14
C SER A 204 -46.95 -13.37 23.48
N PHE A 205 -46.17 -12.35 23.84
CA PHE A 205 -44.80 -12.12 23.37
C PHE A 205 -43.96 -13.42 23.40
N ALA A 206 -44.13 -14.22 24.46
CA ALA A 206 -43.46 -15.51 24.61
C ALA A 206 -43.80 -16.51 23.48
N LYS A 207 -45.05 -16.60 23.04
CA LYS A 207 -45.46 -17.51 21.95
C LYS A 207 -44.89 -17.08 20.59
N ARG A 208 -44.81 -15.76 20.34
CA ARG A 208 -44.22 -15.21 19.11
C ARG A 208 -42.71 -15.45 19.07
N LEU A 209 -42.04 -15.23 20.19
CA LEU A 209 -40.62 -15.51 20.35
C LEU A 209 -40.30 -17.01 20.17
N LEU A 210 -41.11 -17.91 20.78
CA LEU A 210 -40.93 -19.36 20.65
C LEU A 210 -41.10 -19.84 19.21
N ALA A 211 -42.09 -19.31 18.47
CA ALA A 211 -42.29 -19.63 17.06
C ALA A 211 -41.12 -19.15 16.19
N SER A 212 -40.63 -17.92 16.41
CA SER A 212 -39.47 -17.36 15.70
C SER A 212 -38.18 -18.13 16.01
N ALA A 213 -37.99 -18.53 17.26
CA ALA A 213 -36.86 -19.36 17.69
C ALA A 213 -36.90 -20.75 17.04
N ARG A 214 -38.08 -21.36 16.86
CA ARG A 214 -38.22 -22.66 16.18
C ARG A 214 -37.75 -22.60 14.72
N HIS A 215 -38.08 -21.54 13.98
CA HIS A 215 -37.60 -21.35 12.60
C HIS A 215 -36.10 -21.07 12.50
N SER A 216 -35.45 -20.77 13.62
CA SER A 216 -34.00 -20.52 13.70
C SER A 216 -33.19 -21.79 13.93
N ILE A 217 -33.81 -22.86 14.45
CA ILE A 217 -33.14 -24.13 14.79
C ILE A 217 -32.36 -24.73 13.62
N PRO A 218 -32.91 -24.85 12.39
CA PRO A 218 -32.16 -25.47 11.28
C PRO A 218 -30.86 -24.73 10.95
N LEU A 219 -30.87 -23.39 10.98
CA LEU A 219 -29.69 -22.57 10.73
C LEU A 219 -28.68 -22.67 11.87
N LEU A 220 -29.12 -22.71 13.13
CA LEU A 220 -28.24 -22.88 14.28
C LEU A 220 -27.57 -24.28 14.27
N VAL A 221 -28.32 -25.33 13.92
CA VAL A 221 -27.78 -26.69 13.75
C VAL A 221 -26.74 -26.73 12.64
N LEU A 222 -27.01 -26.09 11.49
CA LEU A 222 -26.02 -25.94 10.42
C LEU A 222 -24.77 -25.17 10.88
N GLY A 223 -24.94 -24.16 11.73
CA GLY A 223 -23.85 -23.44 12.37
C GLY A 223 -22.97 -24.33 13.24
N LEU A 224 -23.57 -25.25 14.00
CA LEU A 224 -22.86 -26.26 14.80
C LEU A 224 -22.15 -27.30 13.94
N ILE A 225 -22.81 -27.81 12.89
CA ILE A 225 -22.21 -28.75 11.94
C ILE A 225 -20.98 -28.13 11.26
N ARG A 226 -21.09 -26.89 10.81
CA ARG A 226 -19.96 -26.15 10.21
C ARG A 226 -18.81 -25.98 11.21
N LEU A 227 -19.12 -25.58 12.45
CA LEU A 227 -18.11 -25.41 13.50
C LEU A 227 -17.35 -26.72 13.76
N TYR A 228 -18.05 -27.84 13.83
CA TYR A 228 -17.44 -29.15 14.04
C TYR A 228 -16.62 -29.61 12.82
N SER A 229 -17.17 -29.45 11.61
CA SER A 229 -16.52 -29.88 10.36
C SER A 229 -15.23 -29.11 10.06
N VAL A 230 -15.19 -27.79 10.34
CA VAL A 230 -14.01 -26.96 10.07
C VAL A 230 -12.89 -27.27 11.07
N LYS A 231 -13.23 -27.49 12.34
CA LYS A 231 -12.27 -27.87 13.38
C LYS A 231 -11.70 -29.28 13.22
N GLY A 232 -12.45 -30.19 12.60
CA GLY A 232 -12.00 -31.57 12.35
C GLY A 232 -11.11 -31.76 11.12
N LEU A 233 -10.96 -30.75 10.25
CA LEU A 233 -10.33 -30.87 8.92
C LEU A 233 -9.05 -30.02 8.73
N ASP A 234 -8.48 -29.43 9.79
CA ASP A 234 -7.27 -28.58 9.72
C ASP A 234 -7.33 -27.41 8.70
N TYR A 235 -8.54 -27.02 8.32
CA TYR A 235 -8.82 -25.95 7.36
C TYR A 235 -8.32 -24.60 7.91
N ALA A 236 -7.82 -23.72 7.05
CA ALA A 236 -7.36 -22.39 7.45
C ALA A 236 -8.55 -21.54 7.95
N GLU A 237 -8.57 -21.21 9.25
CA GLU A 237 -9.61 -20.35 9.84
C GLU A 237 -9.15 -18.88 9.83
N HIS A 238 -9.82 -18.04 9.05
CA HIS A 238 -9.71 -16.59 9.20
C HIS A 238 -10.53 -16.13 10.40
N VAL A 239 -9.92 -16.19 11.58
CA VAL A 239 -10.54 -15.80 12.86
C VAL A 239 -11.01 -14.32 12.85
N THR A 240 -10.47 -13.51 11.94
CA THR A 240 -10.83 -12.10 11.75
C THR A 240 -12.23 -11.88 11.19
N GLU A 241 -12.89 -12.90 10.61
CA GLU A 241 -14.19 -12.72 9.96
C GLU A 241 -15.37 -12.62 10.95
N TYR A 242 -15.48 -13.61 11.85
CA TYR A 242 -16.57 -13.70 12.84
C TYR A 242 -16.06 -14.04 14.24
N GLY A 243 -14.79 -14.42 14.38
CA GLY A 243 -14.20 -14.96 15.60
C GLY A 243 -13.93 -16.45 15.52
N VAL A 244 -13.63 -17.07 16.66
CA VAL A 244 -13.13 -18.46 16.78
C VAL A 244 -14.25 -19.51 16.65
N HIS A 245 -15.46 -19.17 17.07
CA HIS A 245 -16.58 -20.11 17.12
C HIS A 245 -17.82 -19.60 16.38
N TRP A 246 -17.91 -18.30 16.13
CA TRP A 246 -19.03 -17.69 15.44
C TRP A 246 -18.90 -17.87 13.93
N ASN A 247 -20.03 -18.03 13.24
CA ASN A 247 -20.06 -18.10 11.78
C ASN A 247 -21.36 -17.53 11.24
N PHE A 248 -21.42 -17.36 9.92
CA PHE A 248 -22.55 -16.79 9.20
C PHE A 248 -23.91 -17.42 9.56
N PHE A 249 -23.99 -18.73 9.79
CA PHE A 249 -25.26 -19.39 10.13
C PHE A 249 -25.77 -19.01 11.51
N PHE A 250 -24.88 -18.72 12.48
CA PHE A 250 -25.28 -18.17 13.77
C PHE A 250 -25.84 -16.76 13.63
N THR A 251 -25.21 -15.91 12.81
CA THR A 251 -25.75 -14.58 12.49
C THR A 251 -27.16 -14.69 11.90
N LEU A 252 -27.37 -15.54 10.88
CA LEU A 252 -28.70 -15.73 10.29
C LEU A 252 -29.72 -16.35 11.24
N GLY A 253 -29.31 -17.34 12.04
CA GLY A 253 -30.18 -18.01 13.00
C GLY A 253 -30.62 -17.11 14.14
N LEU A 254 -29.80 -16.13 14.56
CA LEU A 254 -30.16 -15.24 15.66
C LEU A 254 -30.98 -14.02 15.23
N LEU A 255 -31.04 -13.68 13.94
CA LEU A 255 -31.79 -12.52 13.46
C LEU A 255 -33.32 -12.62 13.74
N PRO A 256 -34.03 -13.70 13.37
CA PRO A 256 -35.48 -13.79 13.58
C PRO A 256 -35.94 -13.58 15.03
N PRO A 257 -35.34 -14.19 16.07
CA PRO A 257 -35.79 -13.98 17.45
C PRO A 257 -35.48 -12.56 17.96
N PHE A 258 -34.34 -11.97 17.59
CA PHE A 258 -34.00 -10.60 17.97
C PHE A 258 -34.91 -9.57 17.30
N VAL A 259 -35.33 -9.81 16.06
CA VAL A 259 -36.28 -8.92 15.39
C VAL A 259 -37.63 -8.88 16.12
N GLU A 260 -38.08 -9.97 16.73
CA GLU A 260 -39.32 -9.97 17.52
C GLU A 260 -39.18 -9.22 18.86
N ILE A 261 -37.97 -9.20 19.45
CA ILE A 261 -37.65 -8.34 20.61
C ILE A 261 -37.78 -6.87 20.21
N PHE A 262 -37.17 -6.49 19.08
CA PHE A 262 -37.25 -5.12 18.56
C PHE A 262 -38.64 -4.77 18.00
N HIS A 263 -39.43 -5.76 17.57
CA HIS A 263 -40.83 -5.56 17.18
C HIS A 263 -41.68 -5.08 18.36
N ALA A 264 -41.37 -5.47 19.61
CA ALA A 264 -42.04 -4.91 20.78
C ALA A 264 -41.84 -3.38 20.88
N MET A 265 -40.72 -2.85 20.39
CA MET A 265 -40.45 -1.40 20.32
C MET A 265 -41.25 -0.69 19.22
N THR A 266 -41.87 -1.42 18.29
CA THR A 266 -42.74 -0.80 17.27
C THR A 266 -44.03 -0.22 17.85
N ALA A 267 -44.35 -0.53 19.12
CA ALA A 267 -45.37 0.18 19.89
C ALA A 267 -45.03 1.65 20.12
N LEU A 268 -43.73 2.02 20.11
CA LEU A 268 -43.24 3.39 20.28
C LEU A 268 -42.88 4.06 18.94
N ILE A 269 -42.28 3.31 18.01
CA ILE A 269 -41.88 3.79 16.68
C ILE A 269 -42.44 2.82 15.62
N PRO A 270 -43.55 3.14 14.93
CA PRO A 270 -44.20 2.19 14.01
C PRO A 270 -43.47 1.99 12.66
N TRP A 271 -42.22 2.48 12.53
CA TRP A 271 -41.47 2.55 11.28
C TRP A 271 -40.18 1.73 11.38
N TYR A 272 -40.12 0.59 10.69
CA TYR A 272 -38.95 -0.30 10.71
C TYR A 272 -37.66 0.37 10.17
N GLU A 273 -37.75 1.35 9.27
CA GLU A 273 -36.59 2.15 8.85
C GLU A 273 -36.06 3.05 9.95
N ALA A 274 -36.95 3.73 10.69
CA ALA A 274 -36.54 4.57 11.79
C ALA A 274 -35.86 3.71 12.87
N LEU A 275 -36.38 2.51 13.11
CA LEU A 275 -35.75 1.54 14.01
C LEU A 275 -34.40 1.05 13.49
N SER A 276 -34.28 0.75 12.18
CA SER A 276 -33.00 0.41 11.55
C SER A 276 -31.98 1.54 11.71
N LEU A 277 -32.39 2.79 11.47
CA LEU A 277 -31.55 3.99 11.60
C LEU A 277 -31.14 4.25 13.05
N LEU A 278 -32.05 4.01 14.00
CA LEU A 278 -31.77 4.13 15.44
C LEU A 278 -30.75 3.08 15.90
N VAL A 279 -30.92 1.81 15.51
CA VAL A 279 -29.99 0.73 15.87
C VAL A 279 -28.60 1.00 15.32
N ILE A 280 -28.49 1.34 14.02
CA ILE A 280 -27.18 1.60 13.41
C ILE A 280 -26.57 2.94 13.86
N GLY A 281 -27.41 3.94 14.15
CA GLY A 281 -27.00 5.21 14.73
C GLY A 281 -26.38 5.04 16.10
N ALA A 282 -27.09 4.38 17.01
CA ALA A 282 -26.60 4.08 18.34
C ALA A 282 -25.33 3.21 18.30
N TYR A 283 -25.29 2.21 17.41
CA TYR A 283 -24.12 1.34 17.26
C TYR A 283 -22.90 2.12 16.72
N GLN A 284 -23.08 2.99 15.72
CA GLN A 284 -21.99 3.81 15.20
C GLN A 284 -21.49 4.83 16.22
N VAL A 285 -22.39 5.44 17.00
CA VAL A 285 -22.00 6.30 18.12
C VAL A 285 -21.18 5.48 19.12
N ALA A 286 -21.63 4.28 19.51
CA ALA A 286 -20.86 3.42 20.40
C ALA A 286 -19.48 3.05 19.83
N LEU A 287 -19.36 2.81 18.52
CA LEU A 287 -18.07 2.53 17.88
C LEU A 287 -17.10 3.73 17.91
N GLU A 288 -17.62 4.96 17.88
CA GLU A 288 -16.79 6.18 17.84
C GLU A 288 -16.57 6.82 19.23
N SER A 289 -17.54 6.70 20.14
CA SER A 289 -17.51 7.33 21.46
C SER A 289 -17.00 6.41 22.57
N THR A 290 -16.70 5.14 22.27
CA THR A 290 -16.19 4.15 23.25
C THR A 290 -15.00 3.37 22.68
N SER A 291 -14.33 2.57 23.51
CA SER A 291 -13.26 1.66 23.10
C SER A 291 -13.74 0.44 22.31
N LEU A 292 -15.03 0.35 21.96
CA LEU A 292 -15.61 -0.81 21.28
C LEU A 292 -14.95 -1.10 19.91
N LYS A 293 -14.65 -0.07 19.12
CA LYS A 293 -13.99 -0.22 17.82
C LYS A 293 -12.58 -0.82 17.97
N GLU A 294 -11.80 -0.31 18.92
CA GLU A 294 -10.47 -0.82 19.24
C GLU A 294 -10.54 -2.26 19.78
N TYR A 295 -11.53 -2.53 20.63
CA TYR A 295 -11.78 -3.85 21.20
C TYR A 295 -12.02 -4.91 20.11
N ILE A 296 -12.80 -4.59 19.08
CA ILE A 296 -13.12 -5.51 18.00
C ILE A 296 -11.92 -5.72 17.06
N LEU A 297 -11.22 -4.65 16.70
CA LEU A 297 -10.19 -4.69 15.66
C LEU A 297 -8.81 -5.16 16.15
N VAL A 298 -8.36 -4.67 17.32
CA VAL A 298 -6.93 -4.72 17.69
C VAL A 298 -6.68 -5.41 19.03
N SER A 299 -7.61 -5.41 19.99
CA SER A 299 -7.32 -5.96 21.32
C SER A 299 -6.91 -7.45 21.27
N PRO A 300 -6.08 -7.94 22.21
CA PRO A 300 -5.77 -9.38 22.29
C PRO A 300 -7.03 -10.23 22.53
N ARG A 301 -7.07 -11.47 22.05
CA ARG A 301 -8.18 -12.39 22.34
C ARG A 301 -8.04 -12.92 23.77
N GLY A 302 -9.02 -12.61 24.62
CA GLY A 302 -9.13 -13.12 25.98
C GLY A 302 -9.74 -14.54 26.05
N PRO A 303 -9.81 -15.14 27.26
CA PRO A 303 -10.29 -16.50 27.46
C PRO A 303 -11.80 -16.67 27.28
N SER A 304 -12.58 -15.59 27.43
CA SER A 304 -14.05 -15.62 27.39
C SER A 304 -14.62 -15.89 25.99
N LEU A 305 -15.79 -16.55 25.92
CA LEU A 305 -16.49 -16.79 24.66
C LEU A 305 -16.85 -15.50 23.92
N LEU A 306 -17.16 -14.43 24.65
CA LEU A 306 -17.41 -13.12 24.05
C LEU A 306 -16.15 -12.57 23.37
N SER A 307 -14.99 -12.62 24.03
CA SER A 307 -13.74 -12.11 23.45
C SER A 307 -13.29 -12.93 22.24
N LYS A 308 -13.51 -14.25 22.28
CA LYS A 308 -13.24 -15.15 21.15
C LYS A 308 -14.13 -14.89 19.93
N ASN A 309 -15.31 -14.29 20.11
CA ASN A 309 -16.32 -14.11 19.05
C ASN A 309 -16.75 -12.65 18.85
N ARG A 310 -15.95 -11.69 19.33
CA ARG A 310 -16.31 -10.28 19.38
C ARG A 310 -16.68 -9.72 18.00
N GLU A 311 -16.02 -10.14 16.93
CA GLU A 311 -16.34 -9.69 15.57
C GLU A 311 -17.79 -10.07 15.19
N GLY A 312 -18.16 -11.34 15.34
CA GLY A 312 -19.50 -11.83 15.03
C GLY A 312 -20.58 -11.32 15.97
N VAL A 313 -20.26 -11.17 17.26
CA VAL A 313 -21.22 -10.69 18.27
C VAL A 313 -21.57 -9.21 18.07
N PHE A 314 -20.58 -8.33 17.87
CA PHE A 314 -20.86 -6.90 17.76
C PHE A 314 -21.35 -6.50 16.37
N SER A 315 -20.84 -7.12 15.30
CA SER A 315 -21.36 -6.89 13.94
C SER A 315 -22.82 -7.33 13.77
N PHE A 316 -23.35 -8.16 14.67
CA PHE A 316 -24.75 -8.56 14.68
C PHE A 316 -25.71 -7.35 14.71
N LEU A 317 -25.35 -6.25 15.37
CA LEU A 317 -26.18 -5.04 15.42
C LEU A 317 -26.33 -4.39 14.02
N GLY A 318 -25.24 -4.37 13.24
CA GLY A 318 -25.27 -3.92 11.85
C GLY A 318 -26.12 -4.83 10.97
N TYR A 319 -25.98 -6.16 11.10
CA TYR A 319 -26.81 -7.11 10.37
C TYR A 319 -28.29 -7.04 10.78
N LEU A 320 -28.58 -6.79 12.06
CA LEU A 320 -29.95 -6.57 12.53
C LEU A 320 -30.58 -5.34 11.86
N ALA A 321 -29.83 -4.23 11.74
CA ALA A 321 -30.29 -3.05 11.02
C ALA A 321 -30.59 -3.36 9.53
N ILE A 322 -29.71 -4.08 8.85
CA ILE A 322 -29.94 -4.53 7.45
C ILE A 322 -31.21 -5.38 7.34
N PHE A 323 -31.43 -6.30 8.28
CA PHE A 323 -32.63 -7.15 8.29
C PHE A 323 -33.91 -6.33 8.48
N LEU A 324 -33.90 -5.37 9.42
CA LEU A 324 -35.05 -4.47 9.68
C LEU A 324 -35.37 -3.63 8.44
N SER A 325 -34.35 -3.09 7.76
CA SER A 325 -34.51 -2.37 6.49
C SER A 325 -35.09 -3.26 5.38
N GLY A 326 -34.60 -4.50 5.25
CA GLY A 326 -35.16 -5.49 4.33
C GLY A 326 -36.63 -5.83 4.64
N ARG A 327 -36.99 -6.01 5.91
CA ARG A 327 -38.38 -6.24 6.36
C ARG A 327 -39.28 -5.06 6.00
N ALA A 328 -38.80 -3.85 6.19
CA ALA A 328 -39.50 -2.64 5.81
C ALA A 328 -39.71 -2.54 4.28
N ALA A 329 -38.70 -2.91 3.49
CA ALA A 329 -38.81 -3.03 2.04
C ALA A 329 -39.90 -4.05 1.65
N GLY A 330 -39.88 -5.24 2.25
CA GLY A 330 -40.88 -6.29 2.02
C GLY A 330 -42.32 -5.84 2.31
N LEU A 331 -42.54 -5.13 3.43
CA LEU A 331 -43.86 -4.60 3.80
C LEU A 331 -44.40 -3.57 2.79
N ARG A 332 -43.52 -2.88 2.05
CA ARG A 332 -43.94 -1.94 1.00
C ARG A 332 -44.19 -2.62 -0.34
N ILE A 333 -43.37 -3.61 -0.68
CA ILE A 333 -43.23 -4.15 -2.03
C ILE A 333 -44.13 -5.37 -2.29
N ILE A 334 -44.35 -6.20 -1.27
CA ILE A 334 -45.10 -7.46 -1.41
C ILE A 334 -46.60 -7.24 -1.58
N PRO A 335 -47.27 -6.35 -0.81
CA PRO A 335 -48.71 -6.11 -0.99
C PRO A 335 -49.07 -5.65 -2.41
N ARG A 336 -50.27 -6.01 -2.88
CA ARG A 336 -50.77 -5.46 -4.15
C ARG A 336 -50.97 -3.95 -4.04
N LYS A 337 -50.34 -3.21 -4.97
CA LYS A 337 -50.39 -1.75 -5.13
C LYS A 337 -50.28 -1.39 -6.61
N PRO A 338 -50.76 -0.21 -7.04
CA PRO A 338 -50.53 0.30 -8.40
C PRO A 338 -49.03 0.35 -8.73
N ARG A 339 -48.65 -0.05 -9.96
CA ARG A 339 -47.24 -0.14 -10.34
C ARG A 339 -46.48 1.17 -10.23
N ARG A 340 -47.14 2.29 -10.57
CA ARG A 340 -46.59 3.64 -10.42
C ARG A 340 -46.19 3.93 -8.97
N THR A 341 -47.04 3.58 -8.00
CA THR A 341 -46.75 3.76 -6.57
C THR A 341 -45.57 2.91 -6.13
N LEU A 342 -45.50 1.66 -6.60
CA LEU A 342 -44.38 0.76 -6.31
C LEU A 342 -43.05 1.30 -6.84
N LEU A 343 -43.02 1.79 -8.08
CA LEU A 343 -41.83 2.38 -8.69
C LEU A 343 -41.39 3.66 -7.98
N ILE A 344 -42.31 4.56 -7.65
CA ILE A 344 -42.00 5.76 -6.89
C ILE A 344 -41.37 5.37 -5.54
N GLN A 345 -41.94 4.39 -4.84
CA GLN A 345 -41.38 3.92 -3.57
C GLN A 345 -39.97 3.35 -3.73
N LEU A 346 -39.72 2.52 -4.74
CA LEU A 346 -38.39 1.96 -5.01
C LEU A 346 -37.37 3.05 -5.38
N VAL A 347 -37.73 4.02 -6.23
CA VAL A 347 -36.87 5.15 -6.59
C VAL A 347 -36.57 6.01 -5.37
N SER A 348 -37.59 6.42 -4.62
CA SER A 348 -37.42 7.27 -3.44
C SER A 348 -36.53 6.59 -2.39
N TRP A 349 -36.77 5.33 -2.05
CA TRP A 349 -35.96 4.65 -1.05
C TRP A 349 -34.56 4.31 -1.54
N SER A 350 -34.39 3.97 -2.83
CA SER A 350 -33.06 3.80 -3.42
C SER A 350 -32.25 5.10 -3.33
N ALA A 351 -32.87 6.24 -3.64
CA ALA A 351 -32.24 7.55 -3.52
C ALA A 351 -31.92 7.91 -2.06
N VAL A 352 -32.85 7.67 -1.12
CA VAL A 352 -32.62 7.92 0.31
C VAL A 352 -31.41 7.14 0.82
N TRP A 353 -31.33 5.84 0.57
CA TRP A 353 -30.19 5.03 1.03
C TRP A 353 -28.88 5.40 0.34
N ALA A 354 -28.91 5.74 -0.95
CA ALA A 354 -27.72 6.21 -1.67
C ALA A 354 -27.22 7.56 -1.12
N THR A 355 -28.11 8.51 -0.85
CA THR A 355 -27.76 9.80 -0.24
C THR A 355 -27.18 9.62 1.16
N LEU A 356 -27.82 8.79 2.00
CA LEU A 356 -27.30 8.46 3.33
C LEU A 356 -25.90 7.83 3.25
N PHE A 357 -25.68 6.94 2.30
CA PHE A 357 -24.36 6.36 2.06
C PHE A 357 -23.32 7.40 1.64
N ILE A 358 -23.63 8.27 0.67
CA ILE A 358 -22.71 9.30 0.16
C ILE A 358 -22.33 10.29 1.26
N LEU A 359 -23.31 10.81 2.01
CA LEU A 359 -23.07 11.77 3.10
C LEU A 359 -22.25 11.17 4.24
N ASN A 360 -22.32 9.86 4.46
CA ASN A 360 -21.61 9.22 5.56
C ASN A 360 -20.21 8.74 5.16
N SER A 361 -20.04 8.23 3.94
CA SER A 361 -18.79 7.63 3.45
C SER A 361 -17.84 8.62 2.76
N SER A 362 -18.31 9.81 2.38
CA SER A 362 -17.53 10.80 1.63
C SER A 362 -17.78 12.21 2.17
N TYR A 363 -16.83 13.12 1.93
CA TYR A 363 -17.02 14.56 2.10
C TYR A 363 -17.60 15.13 0.81
N PHE A 364 -18.93 15.22 0.72
CA PHE A 364 -19.63 15.71 -0.46
C PHE A 364 -19.94 17.21 -0.29
N PHE A 365 -19.42 18.05 -1.19
CA PHE A 365 -19.52 19.52 -1.09
C PHE A 365 -19.03 20.11 0.25
N GLY A 366 -18.04 19.48 0.89
CA GLY A 366 -17.51 19.94 2.19
C GLY A 366 -18.33 19.50 3.41
N TYR A 367 -19.44 18.78 3.21
CA TYR A 367 -20.27 18.20 4.27
C TYR A 367 -20.19 16.67 4.24
N GLY A 368 -20.20 16.02 5.40
CA GLY A 368 -20.19 14.55 5.51
C GLY A 368 -19.29 14.03 6.62
N ALA A 369 -19.40 12.74 6.94
CA ALA A 369 -18.70 12.14 8.09
C ALA A 369 -17.36 11.47 7.74
N GLY A 370 -17.12 11.15 6.46
CA GLY A 370 -15.87 10.53 6.00
C GLY A 370 -15.58 9.14 6.61
N ILE A 371 -16.62 8.41 7.03
CA ILE A 371 -16.46 7.13 7.75
C ILE A 371 -16.21 6.00 6.73
N PRO A 372 -15.09 5.26 6.83
CA PRO A 372 -14.80 4.17 5.91
C PRO A 372 -15.75 2.98 6.09
N VAL A 373 -16.05 2.28 5.01
CA VAL A 373 -16.91 1.09 5.02
C VAL A 373 -16.19 -0.09 5.67
N SER A 374 -16.85 -0.80 6.59
CA SER A 374 -16.33 -2.05 7.17
C SER A 374 -17.42 -3.10 7.33
N ARG A 375 -17.31 -4.19 6.55
CA ARG A 375 -18.12 -5.41 6.75
C ARG A 375 -17.81 -6.08 8.08
N ARG A 376 -16.53 -6.11 8.49
CA ARG A 376 -16.08 -6.76 9.74
C ARG A 376 -16.77 -6.16 10.96
N LEU A 377 -16.94 -4.83 10.98
CA LEU A 377 -17.73 -4.13 12.00
C LEU A 377 -19.23 -4.14 11.71
N ALA A 378 -19.64 -4.34 10.45
CA ALA A 378 -20.98 -4.05 9.94
C ALA A 378 -21.42 -2.62 10.33
N ASN A 379 -20.53 -1.66 10.10
CA ASN A 379 -20.70 -0.27 10.53
C ASN A 379 -21.72 0.50 9.68
N MET A 380 -22.03 1.74 10.06
CA MET A 380 -23.10 2.53 9.42
C MET A 380 -22.96 2.70 7.90
N PRO A 381 -21.79 3.11 7.34
CA PRO A 381 -21.59 3.15 5.89
C PRO A 381 -21.88 1.82 5.19
N TYR A 382 -21.47 0.70 5.79
CA TYR A 382 -21.71 -0.63 5.24
C TYR A 382 -23.21 -0.95 5.16
N VAL A 383 -23.96 -0.67 6.22
CA VAL A 383 -25.42 -0.87 6.25
C VAL A 383 -26.12 -0.04 5.17
N PHE A 384 -25.74 1.23 5.02
CA PHE A 384 -26.35 2.11 4.01
C PHE A 384 -26.01 1.66 2.59
N TRP A 385 -24.76 1.25 2.36
CA TRP A 385 -24.34 0.72 1.07
C TRP A 385 -25.11 -0.55 0.67
N VAL A 386 -25.22 -1.52 1.59
CA VAL A 386 -25.99 -2.75 1.35
C VAL A 386 -27.46 -2.44 1.04
N ASN A 387 -28.09 -1.53 1.80
CA ASN A 387 -29.48 -1.15 1.57
C ASN A 387 -29.65 -0.45 0.21
N ALA A 388 -28.76 0.47 -0.14
CA ALA A 388 -28.78 1.19 -1.41
C ALA A 388 -28.61 0.23 -2.59
N PHE A 389 -27.64 -0.69 -2.51
CA PHE A 389 -27.36 -1.68 -3.56
C PHE A 389 -28.58 -2.57 -3.83
N ASN A 390 -29.18 -3.13 -2.78
CA ASN A 390 -30.30 -4.07 -2.90
C ASN A 390 -31.58 -3.36 -3.38
N MET A 391 -31.87 -2.16 -2.87
CA MET A 391 -33.00 -1.34 -3.37
C MET A 391 -32.83 -0.97 -4.84
N THR A 392 -31.62 -0.61 -5.26
CA THR A 392 -31.32 -0.29 -6.67
C THR A 392 -31.56 -1.52 -7.55
N HIS A 393 -31.09 -2.70 -7.15
CA HIS A 393 -31.29 -3.92 -7.94
C HIS A 393 -32.77 -4.31 -8.02
N MET A 394 -33.52 -4.23 -6.92
CA MET A 394 -34.97 -4.45 -6.94
C MET A 394 -35.70 -3.45 -7.87
N LEU A 395 -35.28 -2.18 -7.86
CA LEU A 395 -35.78 -1.16 -8.78
C LEU A 395 -35.51 -1.55 -10.24
N LEU A 396 -34.29 -1.97 -10.58
CA LEU A 396 -33.92 -2.39 -11.94
C LEU A 396 -34.78 -3.55 -12.42
N TYR A 397 -34.94 -4.62 -11.63
CA TYR A 397 -35.80 -5.75 -12.00
C TYR A 397 -37.28 -5.34 -12.12
N CYS A 398 -37.76 -4.46 -11.23
CA CYS A 398 -39.12 -3.94 -11.30
C CYS A 398 -39.35 -3.10 -12.57
N LEU A 399 -38.37 -2.28 -12.98
CA LEU A 399 -38.41 -1.53 -14.23
C LEU A 399 -38.44 -2.47 -15.45
N ILE A 400 -37.59 -3.50 -15.47
CA ILE A 400 -37.57 -4.50 -16.54
C ILE A 400 -38.95 -5.15 -16.68
N GLU A 401 -39.54 -5.66 -15.60
CA GLU A 401 -40.87 -6.27 -15.64
C GLU A 401 -41.96 -5.28 -16.07
N THR A 402 -41.90 -4.02 -15.63
CA THR A 402 -42.90 -2.99 -16.00
C THR A 402 -42.88 -2.70 -17.50
N VAL A 403 -41.68 -2.54 -18.06
CA VAL A 403 -41.49 -2.13 -19.46
C VAL A 403 -41.74 -3.30 -20.41
N VAL A 404 -41.30 -4.51 -20.03
CA VAL A 404 -41.27 -5.65 -20.92
C VAL A 404 -42.52 -6.54 -20.80
N PHE A 405 -43.13 -6.62 -19.61
CA PHE A 405 -44.28 -7.49 -19.32
C PHE A 405 -45.46 -6.74 -18.67
N PRO A 406 -46.04 -5.73 -19.33
CA PRO A 406 -47.18 -4.97 -18.77
C PRO A 406 -48.45 -5.82 -18.61
N SER A 407 -48.51 -7.02 -19.20
CA SER A 407 -49.64 -7.95 -19.08
C SER A 407 -49.78 -8.54 -17.68
N VAL A 408 -48.69 -8.65 -16.90
CA VAL A 408 -48.70 -9.17 -15.53
C VAL A 408 -49.56 -8.29 -14.62
N GLU A 409 -49.54 -6.96 -14.80
CA GLU A 409 -50.38 -6.03 -14.03
C GLU A 409 -51.85 -6.03 -14.49
N LYS A 410 -52.10 -6.34 -15.77
CA LYS A 410 -53.43 -6.27 -16.39
C LYS A 410 -54.25 -7.55 -16.24
N ALA A 411 -53.74 -8.56 -15.52
CA ALA A 411 -54.42 -9.83 -15.32
C ALA A 411 -55.75 -9.64 -14.57
N SER A 412 -56.80 -10.29 -15.07
CA SER A 412 -58.17 -10.13 -14.58
C SER A 412 -58.55 -11.13 -13.48
N ASN A 413 -57.86 -12.27 -13.42
CA ASN A 413 -58.13 -13.35 -12.47
C ASN A 413 -56.83 -14.06 -12.03
N LYS A 414 -56.91 -14.83 -10.94
CA LYS A 414 -55.76 -15.48 -10.29
C LYS A 414 -54.99 -16.44 -11.22
N LYS A 415 -55.70 -17.16 -12.08
CA LYS A 415 -55.08 -18.10 -13.03
C LYS A 415 -54.29 -17.37 -14.12
N GLU A 416 -54.87 -16.32 -14.68
CA GLU A 416 -54.21 -15.46 -15.67
C GLU A 416 -52.96 -14.78 -15.07
N GLU A 417 -53.02 -14.30 -13.83
CA GLU A 417 -51.86 -13.70 -13.15
C GLU A 417 -50.74 -14.71 -12.93
N ALA A 418 -51.08 -15.94 -12.54
CA ALA A 418 -50.10 -17.01 -12.35
C ALA A 418 -49.42 -17.38 -13.68
N GLU A 419 -50.19 -17.56 -14.77
CA GLU A 419 -49.66 -17.86 -16.11
C GLU A 419 -48.77 -16.73 -16.65
N GLN A 420 -49.19 -15.46 -16.49
CA GLN A 420 -48.40 -14.30 -16.93
C GLN A 420 -47.12 -14.11 -16.10
N SER A 421 -47.21 -14.32 -14.78
CA SER A 421 -46.04 -14.31 -13.90
C SER A 421 -45.08 -15.45 -14.23
N GLU A 422 -45.62 -16.61 -14.62
CA GLU A 422 -44.85 -17.74 -15.07
C GLU A 422 -44.08 -17.43 -16.35
N TYR A 423 -44.76 -16.84 -17.32
CA TYR A 423 -44.21 -16.41 -18.60
C TYR A 423 -43.11 -15.34 -18.44
N ALA A 424 -43.25 -14.46 -17.45
CA ALA A 424 -42.32 -13.38 -17.17
C ALA A 424 -41.11 -13.81 -16.31
N THR A 425 -40.98 -15.08 -15.92
CA THR A 425 -39.94 -15.55 -15.00
C THR A 425 -39.08 -16.64 -15.62
N SER A 426 -37.74 -16.47 -15.59
CA SER A 426 -36.77 -17.50 -16.01
C SER A 426 -36.96 -18.76 -15.15
N ARG A 427 -36.98 -19.92 -15.80
CA ARG A 427 -37.20 -21.18 -15.08
C ARG A 427 -35.97 -21.54 -14.27
N VAL A 428 -34.77 -21.31 -14.81
CA VAL A 428 -33.51 -21.44 -14.05
C VAL A 428 -33.56 -20.57 -12.80
N MET A 429 -33.84 -19.28 -12.94
CA MET A 429 -33.87 -18.36 -11.79
C MET A 429 -34.98 -18.72 -10.79
N ARG A 430 -36.16 -19.15 -11.24
CA ARG A 430 -37.22 -19.63 -10.36
C ARG A 430 -36.75 -20.82 -9.52
N SER A 431 -36.11 -21.80 -10.14
CA SER A 431 -35.63 -23.00 -9.45
C SER A 431 -34.55 -22.67 -8.40
N PHE A 432 -33.65 -21.72 -8.69
CA PHE A 432 -32.68 -21.20 -7.70
C PHE A 432 -33.37 -20.47 -6.54
N ASN A 433 -34.39 -19.65 -6.79
CA ASN A 433 -35.12 -18.92 -5.75
C ASN A 433 -35.95 -19.85 -4.84
N LYS A 434 -36.66 -20.84 -5.41
CA LYS A 434 -37.47 -21.79 -4.65
C LYS A 434 -36.64 -22.65 -3.69
N ASN A 435 -35.47 -23.10 -4.13
CA ASN A 435 -34.62 -24.03 -3.37
C ASN A 435 -33.37 -23.36 -2.76
N GLY A 436 -33.43 -22.05 -2.50
CA GLY A 436 -32.25 -21.24 -2.21
C GLY A 436 -31.34 -21.77 -1.09
N LEU A 437 -31.91 -22.17 0.05
CA LEU A 437 -31.11 -22.71 1.16
C LEU A 437 -30.44 -24.05 0.80
N ALA A 438 -31.18 -24.96 0.16
CA ALA A 438 -30.66 -26.26 -0.25
C ALA A 438 -29.52 -26.11 -1.28
N ILE A 439 -29.71 -25.25 -2.29
CA ILE A 439 -28.69 -24.97 -3.30
C ILE A 439 -27.45 -24.32 -2.67
N PHE A 440 -27.63 -23.38 -1.75
CA PHE A 440 -26.52 -22.77 -1.02
C PHE A 440 -25.70 -23.80 -0.22
N LEU A 441 -26.36 -24.74 0.45
CA LEU A 441 -25.68 -25.81 1.19
C LEU A 441 -24.90 -26.75 0.24
N ILE A 442 -25.53 -27.16 -0.86
CA ILE A 442 -24.89 -27.99 -1.88
C ILE A 442 -23.68 -27.26 -2.49
N ALA A 443 -23.80 -25.97 -2.77
CA ALA A 443 -22.72 -25.13 -3.27
C ALA A 443 -21.52 -25.10 -2.31
N ASN A 444 -21.75 -24.99 -0.98
CA ASN A 444 -20.69 -25.04 0.02
C ASN A 444 -20.03 -26.43 0.10
N LEU A 445 -20.81 -27.51 0.04
CA LEU A 445 -20.28 -28.89 0.05
C LEU A 445 -19.44 -29.18 -1.20
N LEU A 446 -19.93 -28.82 -2.38
CA LEU A 446 -19.19 -28.96 -3.64
C LEU A 446 -17.92 -28.12 -3.66
N THR A 447 -17.93 -26.92 -3.06
CA THR A 447 -16.72 -26.10 -2.91
C THR A 447 -15.67 -26.81 -2.08
N GLY A 448 -16.07 -27.39 -0.94
CA GLY A 448 -15.19 -28.22 -0.11
C GLY A 448 -14.64 -29.42 -0.87
N ALA A 449 -15.47 -30.12 -1.65
CA ALA A 449 -15.05 -31.24 -2.46
C ALA A 449 -14.00 -30.85 -3.52
N VAL A 450 -14.18 -29.72 -4.22
CA VAL A 450 -13.19 -29.22 -5.19
C VAL A 450 -11.89 -28.85 -4.49
N ASN A 451 -11.94 -28.14 -3.37
CA ASN A 451 -10.75 -27.75 -2.60
C ASN A 451 -9.97 -28.94 -2.04
N LEU A 452 -10.63 -30.06 -1.73
CA LEU A 452 -9.99 -31.31 -1.32
C LEU A 452 -9.45 -32.11 -2.52
N GLY A 453 -10.09 -31.99 -3.69
CA GLY A 453 -9.76 -32.74 -4.90
C GLY A 453 -8.65 -32.12 -5.76
N MET A 454 -8.37 -30.83 -5.63
CA MET A 454 -7.34 -30.15 -6.41
C MET A 454 -6.72 -28.94 -5.72
N ASN A 455 -5.50 -28.58 -6.14
CA ASN A 455 -4.87 -27.32 -5.76
C ASN A 455 -5.40 -26.18 -6.64
N THR A 456 -6.28 -25.37 -6.08
CA THR A 456 -6.96 -24.28 -6.79
C THR A 456 -6.07 -23.08 -7.11
N LEU A 457 -4.98 -22.86 -6.35
CA LEU A 457 -4.05 -21.74 -6.55
C LEU A 457 -3.14 -21.97 -7.76
N ASP A 458 -2.67 -23.21 -7.91
CA ASP A 458 -1.74 -23.59 -8.96
C ASP A 458 -2.49 -24.00 -10.26
N ALA A 459 -3.82 -23.91 -10.28
CA ALA A 459 -4.64 -24.21 -11.45
C ALA A 459 -4.46 -23.15 -12.55
N ARG A 460 -4.12 -23.60 -13.76
CA ARG A 460 -4.11 -22.74 -14.97
C ARG A 460 -5.50 -22.17 -15.25
N LYS A 461 -5.57 -21.02 -15.91
CA LYS A 461 -6.83 -20.27 -16.14
C LYS A 461 -7.88 -21.12 -16.87
N GLU A 462 -7.46 -21.95 -17.82
CA GLU A 462 -8.35 -22.80 -18.61
C GLU A 462 -8.99 -23.89 -17.75
N LEU A 463 -8.18 -24.53 -16.89
CA LEU A 463 -8.65 -25.54 -15.94
C LEU A 463 -9.57 -24.92 -14.89
N ALA A 464 -9.22 -23.75 -14.36
CA ALA A 464 -10.06 -23.01 -13.42
C ALA A 464 -11.43 -22.69 -14.02
N MET A 465 -11.47 -22.17 -15.25
CA MET A 465 -12.73 -21.89 -15.94
C MET A 465 -13.53 -23.17 -16.25
N ALA A 466 -12.88 -24.26 -16.65
CA ALA A 466 -13.56 -25.54 -16.90
C ALA A 466 -14.23 -26.08 -15.62
N VAL A 467 -13.54 -26.01 -14.48
CA VAL A 467 -14.08 -26.44 -13.17
C VAL A 467 -15.25 -25.55 -12.75
N LEU A 468 -15.12 -24.22 -12.88
CA LEU A 468 -16.19 -23.29 -12.54
C LEU A 468 -17.42 -23.45 -13.44
N MET A 469 -17.22 -23.72 -14.73
CA MET A 469 -18.30 -24.03 -15.67
C MET A 469 -19.01 -25.33 -15.28
N LEU A 470 -18.26 -26.41 -15.03
CA LEU A 470 -18.85 -27.69 -14.60
C LEU A 470 -19.62 -27.54 -13.29
N TYR A 471 -19.06 -26.82 -12.32
CA TYR A 471 -19.72 -26.48 -11.06
C TYR A 471 -21.04 -25.75 -11.28
N SER A 472 -21.07 -24.77 -12.18
CA SER A 472 -22.30 -24.02 -12.51
C SER A 472 -23.37 -24.88 -13.17
N VAL A 473 -22.98 -25.85 -14.01
CA VAL A 473 -23.87 -26.82 -14.65
C VAL A 473 -24.50 -27.75 -13.62
N ILE A 474 -23.68 -28.32 -12.72
CA ILE A 474 -24.14 -29.24 -11.68
C ILE A 474 -25.16 -28.54 -10.76
N LEU A 475 -24.85 -27.33 -10.29
CA LEU A 475 -25.77 -26.57 -9.44
C LEU A 475 -27.09 -26.27 -10.14
N THR A 476 -27.04 -25.88 -11.41
CA THR A 476 -28.25 -25.58 -12.19
C THR A 476 -29.10 -26.83 -12.42
N ALA A 477 -28.47 -27.98 -12.74
CA ALA A 477 -29.15 -29.24 -12.91
C ALA A 477 -29.86 -29.69 -11.63
N ILE A 478 -29.20 -29.56 -10.48
CA ILE A 478 -29.79 -29.88 -9.17
C ILE A 478 -30.96 -28.94 -8.87
N ALA A 479 -30.82 -27.63 -9.11
CA ALA A 479 -31.91 -26.68 -8.90
C ALA A 479 -33.16 -27.03 -9.72
N LEU A 480 -32.97 -27.34 -11.01
CA LEU A 480 -34.05 -27.76 -11.91
C LEU A 480 -34.66 -29.10 -11.48
N ALA A 481 -33.84 -30.07 -11.06
CA ALA A 481 -34.31 -31.37 -10.59
C ALA A 481 -35.15 -31.25 -9.31
N LEU A 482 -34.73 -30.42 -8.34
CA LEU A 482 -35.50 -30.16 -7.12
C LEU A 482 -36.85 -29.50 -7.42
N ASP A 483 -36.88 -28.52 -8.33
CA ASP A 483 -38.13 -27.87 -8.75
C ASP A 483 -39.07 -28.85 -9.47
N PHE A 484 -38.54 -29.70 -10.34
CA PHE A 484 -39.31 -30.77 -11.00
C PHE A 484 -39.87 -31.79 -10.00
N TRP A 485 -39.04 -32.22 -9.03
CA TRP A 485 -39.43 -33.17 -7.99
C TRP A 485 -40.51 -32.62 -7.07
N ASN A 486 -40.41 -31.36 -6.67
CA ASN A 486 -41.41 -30.69 -5.84
C ASN A 486 -42.73 -30.50 -6.59
N GLY A 487 -42.67 -30.22 -7.90
CA GLY A 487 -43.85 -30.12 -8.77
C GLY A 487 -44.62 -31.44 -8.94
N HIS A 488 -43.94 -32.59 -8.97
CA HIS A 488 -44.58 -33.91 -9.10
C HIS A 488 -45.33 -34.39 -7.85
N ARG A 489 -45.04 -33.83 -6.66
CA ARG A 489 -45.64 -34.25 -5.38
C ARG A 489 -46.78 -33.36 -4.90
N GLY A 490 -47.22 -32.38 -5.69
CA GLY A 490 -48.33 -31.50 -5.33
C GLY A 490 -48.06 -30.61 -4.10
N ILE A 491 -46.79 -30.33 -3.78
CA ILE A 491 -46.42 -29.47 -2.66
C ILE A 491 -46.68 -28.01 -3.07
N THR A 492 -47.83 -27.46 -2.70
CA THR A 492 -48.16 -26.05 -2.91
C THR A 492 -47.50 -25.17 -1.85
N ASP A 493 -46.47 -24.43 -2.28
CA ASP A 493 -45.94 -23.10 -1.91
C ASP A 493 -46.02 -22.50 -0.48
N ASP A 494 -46.55 -23.14 0.57
CA ASP A 494 -46.75 -22.45 1.87
C ASP A 494 -46.07 -23.04 3.11
N ASN A 495 -45.21 -24.06 2.98
CA ASN A 495 -44.39 -24.52 4.11
C ASN A 495 -42.95 -24.80 3.67
N SER A 496 -42.05 -23.89 4.05
CA SER A 496 -40.60 -24.09 4.04
C SER A 496 -40.11 -25.00 5.18
N ASP A 497 -40.94 -25.93 5.64
CA ASP A 497 -40.59 -26.88 6.70
C ASP A 497 -40.07 -28.16 6.06
N ILE A 498 -38.75 -28.32 6.10
CA ILE A 498 -38.06 -29.57 5.77
C ILE A 498 -38.39 -30.57 6.89
N ASP A 499 -39.05 -31.67 6.54
CA ASP A 499 -39.22 -32.83 7.42
C ASP A 499 -37.89 -33.62 7.50
N ILE A 500 -37.13 -33.35 8.56
CA ILE A 500 -35.75 -33.81 8.79
C ILE A 500 -35.67 -35.34 9.01
N ASP A 501 -36.74 -35.99 9.46
CA ASP A 501 -36.75 -37.43 9.77
C ASP A 501 -36.53 -38.31 8.52
N ARG A 502 -36.76 -37.76 7.32
CA ARG A 502 -36.61 -38.51 6.07
C ARG A 502 -35.19 -38.47 5.48
N LEU A 503 -34.40 -37.43 5.78
CA LEU A 503 -33.01 -37.30 5.33
C LEU A 503 -32.03 -38.15 6.15
N ALA A 504 -32.36 -38.41 7.42
CA ALA A 504 -31.55 -39.23 8.32
C ALA A 504 -31.52 -40.73 7.93
N LYS A 505 -32.46 -41.22 7.12
CA LYS A 505 -32.58 -42.64 6.75
C LYS A 505 -31.81 -43.06 5.50
N THR A 506 -31.28 -42.12 4.70
CA THR A 506 -30.72 -42.43 3.37
C THR A 506 -29.19 -42.38 3.24
N CYS A 507 -28.46 -41.97 4.29
CA CYS A 507 -27.00 -41.82 4.23
C CYS A 507 -26.29 -42.67 5.29
N SER A 508 -26.25 -43.99 5.07
CA SER A 508 -25.29 -44.89 5.72
C SER A 508 -24.31 -45.43 4.68
N VAL A 509 -23.17 -44.75 4.49
CA VAL A 509 -22.03 -45.28 3.74
C VAL A 509 -20.79 -45.16 4.63
N ASP A 510 -20.16 -46.31 4.93
CA ASP A 510 -19.04 -46.47 5.86
C ASP A 510 -17.69 -46.24 5.15
N PHE A 511 -16.93 -45.23 5.56
CA PHE A 511 -15.64 -44.82 4.95
C PHE A 511 -14.41 -45.37 5.68
N ARG A 512 -14.44 -46.64 6.09
CA ARG A 512 -13.31 -47.30 6.79
C ARG A 512 -12.13 -47.84 5.94
N PRO A 513 -12.11 -47.93 4.59
CA PRO A 513 -10.95 -48.56 3.93
C PRO A 513 -9.78 -47.62 3.54
N ALA A 514 -9.94 -46.30 3.57
CA ALA A 514 -8.97 -45.39 2.92
C ALA A 514 -7.69 -45.04 3.74
N LEU A 515 -7.51 -45.64 4.93
CA LEU A 515 -6.40 -45.35 5.85
C LEU A 515 -5.22 -46.35 5.78
N LYS A 516 -5.05 -47.05 4.66
CA LYS A 516 -3.88 -47.92 4.42
C LYS A 516 -3.22 -47.58 3.08
N ASN A 517 -2.39 -46.53 3.05
CA ASN A 517 -1.10 -46.62 2.37
C ASN A 517 -0.14 -45.51 2.80
N ARG A 518 0.85 -45.95 3.56
CA ARG A 518 1.89 -45.21 4.25
C ARG A 518 3.17 -45.19 3.38
N ARG A 519 4.02 -44.19 3.63
CA ARG A 519 5.51 -44.29 3.59
C ARG A 519 6.16 -44.52 2.23
N ARG A 520 6.25 -43.49 1.38
CA ARG A 520 7.34 -43.32 0.40
C ARG A 520 7.54 -41.83 0.11
N GLY A 521 8.42 -41.16 0.86
CA GLY A 521 8.68 -39.72 0.63
C GLY A 521 9.83 -39.13 1.43
N ILE A 522 10.72 -39.96 2.00
CA ILE A 522 11.77 -39.50 2.92
C ILE A 522 13.14 -39.28 2.22
N ASN A 523 13.29 -39.63 0.94
CA ASN A 523 14.57 -39.48 0.22
C ASN A 523 14.68 -38.26 -0.71
N TRP A 524 13.64 -37.43 -0.84
CA TRP A 524 13.68 -36.23 -1.70
C TRP A 524 14.16 -34.96 -0.97
N LEU A 525 14.20 -34.98 0.37
CA LEU A 525 14.55 -33.83 1.21
C LEU A 525 16.06 -33.56 1.30
N LYS A 526 16.93 -34.45 0.80
CA LYS A 526 18.39 -34.26 0.82
C LYS A 526 18.98 -33.66 -0.47
N MET A 527 18.20 -33.55 -1.55
CA MET A 527 18.67 -33.00 -2.84
C MET A 527 18.14 -31.59 -3.16
N ALA A 528 17.20 -31.05 -2.37
CA ALA A 528 16.59 -29.74 -2.62
C ALA A 528 17.25 -28.57 -1.86
N ALA A 529 18.39 -28.79 -1.20
CA ALA A 529 19.01 -27.82 -0.31
C ALA A 529 19.90 -26.76 -1.00
N ASN A 530 19.89 -26.60 -2.34
CA ASN A 530 20.94 -25.82 -3.02
C ASN A 530 20.49 -24.87 -4.15
N LYS A 531 19.28 -24.30 -4.13
CA LYS A 531 18.91 -23.21 -5.04
C LYS A 531 18.16 -22.09 -4.31
N ASN A 532 18.86 -20.96 -4.13
CA ASN A 532 18.46 -19.75 -3.41
C ASN A 532 17.38 -18.96 -4.20
N PRO A 533 16.17 -18.70 -3.66
CA PRO A 533 15.06 -18.05 -4.38
C PRO A 533 15.08 -16.51 -4.39
N TYR A 534 16.12 -15.84 -3.89
CA TYR A 534 16.16 -14.37 -3.75
C TYR A 534 17.13 -13.66 -4.71
N ARG A 535 17.02 -13.87 -6.02
CA ARG A 535 17.72 -12.97 -6.97
C ARG A 535 16.91 -11.67 -7.12
N THR A 536 17.30 -10.64 -6.36
CA THR A 536 16.72 -9.28 -6.36
C THR A 536 17.23 -8.40 -7.50
N PHE A 537 18.12 -8.92 -8.35
CA PHE A 537 18.77 -8.18 -9.42
C PHE A 537 17.78 -7.76 -10.54
N PRO A 538 17.73 -6.48 -10.96
CA PRO A 538 16.83 -6.02 -12.03
C PRO A 538 17.15 -6.67 -13.37
N ARG A 539 16.14 -6.80 -14.24
CA ARG A 539 16.35 -7.40 -15.57
C ARG A 539 17.18 -6.43 -16.42
N PRO A 540 18.26 -6.88 -17.07
CA PRO A 540 19.08 -6.01 -17.92
C PRO A 540 18.36 -5.75 -19.24
N VAL A 541 17.48 -4.75 -19.25
CA VAL A 541 16.66 -4.37 -20.40
C VAL A 541 16.99 -2.93 -20.75
N GLU A 542 17.46 -2.71 -21.97
CA GLU A 542 17.67 -1.37 -22.50
C GLU A 542 16.33 -0.63 -22.54
N GLY A 543 16.30 0.60 -22.01
CA GLY A 543 15.10 1.41 -21.98
C GLY A 543 14.80 2.01 -23.36
N PRO A 544 13.62 2.63 -23.54
CA PRO A 544 13.25 3.26 -24.79
C PRO A 544 14.23 4.39 -25.13
N ASN A 545 14.54 4.57 -26.42
CA ASN A 545 15.37 5.69 -26.85
C ASN A 545 14.56 7.01 -26.73
N VAL A 546 14.85 7.79 -25.69
CA VAL A 546 14.18 9.07 -25.40
C VAL A 546 15.28 10.14 -25.32
N PRO A 547 15.32 11.09 -26.27
CA PRO A 547 16.29 12.17 -26.24
C PRO A 547 16.20 12.99 -24.96
N TYR A 548 17.34 13.46 -24.46
CA TYR A 548 17.36 14.37 -23.31
C TYR A 548 16.58 15.65 -23.65
N LYS A 549 15.72 16.08 -22.71
CA LYS A 549 14.99 17.35 -22.79
C LYS A 549 15.09 18.04 -21.45
N ALA A 550 15.86 19.12 -21.38
CA ALA A 550 16.00 19.90 -20.16
C ALA A 550 14.62 20.28 -19.59
N ALA A 551 14.45 20.09 -18.28
CA ALA A 551 13.25 20.56 -17.59
C ALA A 551 13.20 22.10 -17.66
N GLN A 552 12.06 22.65 -18.07
CA GLN A 552 11.78 24.08 -17.93
C GLN A 552 11.20 24.31 -16.54
N GLU A 553 11.95 25.02 -15.71
CA GLU A 553 11.56 25.32 -14.33
C GLU A 553 11.23 26.80 -14.20
N SER A 554 10.02 27.09 -13.72
CA SER A 554 9.54 28.45 -13.52
C SER A 554 8.78 28.53 -12.20
N ASN A 555 9.51 28.33 -11.10
CA ASN A 555 8.96 28.47 -9.76
C ASN A 555 9.31 29.83 -9.15
N PRO A 556 8.38 30.49 -8.43
CA PRO A 556 8.67 31.75 -7.77
C PRO A 556 9.61 31.55 -6.58
N ILE A 557 10.54 32.48 -6.39
CA ILE A 557 11.38 32.51 -5.19
C ILE A 557 10.65 33.29 -4.09
N LEU A 558 10.46 32.66 -2.93
CA LEU A 558 9.71 33.26 -1.81
C LEU A 558 10.64 33.57 -0.64
N ARG A 559 10.56 34.80 -0.11
CA ARG A 559 11.35 35.32 1.02
C ARG A 559 10.51 36.13 2.00
N GLY A 560 11.03 36.26 3.23
CA GLY A 560 10.48 37.16 4.26
C GLY A 560 8.99 36.94 4.53
N ARG A 561 8.22 38.01 4.70
CA ARG A 561 6.78 37.93 4.99
C ARG A 561 5.97 37.19 3.92
N MET A 562 6.39 37.28 2.65
CA MET A 562 5.70 36.58 1.57
C MET A 562 5.85 35.06 1.67
N LEU A 563 6.99 34.57 2.16
CA LEU A 563 7.21 33.15 2.42
C LEU A 563 6.28 32.63 3.53
N GLU A 564 6.14 33.37 4.62
CA GLU A 564 5.25 33.01 5.73
C GLU A 564 3.77 33.01 5.30
N ILE A 565 3.34 34.03 4.57
CA ILE A 565 1.98 34.12 4.01
C ILE A 565 1.74 32.95 3.05
N ALA A 566 2.67 32.67 2.15
CA ALA A 566 2.57 31.55 1.22
C ALA A 566 2.49 30.21 1.96
N ALA A 567 3.31 29.98 2.98
CA ALA A 567 3.27 28.76 3.78
C ALA A 567 1.91 28.59 4.49
N ALA A 568 1.35 29.66 5.07
CA ALA A 568 0.02 29.64 5.69
C ALA A 568 -1.10 29.34 4.67
N LEU A 569 -1.04 29.96 3.49
CA LEU A 569 -2.01 29.74 2.41
C LEU A 569 -1.92 28.32 1.84
N VAL A 570 -0.71 27.85 1.55
CA VAL A 570 -0.46 26.50 1.04
C VAL A 570 -0.94 25.47 2.06
N GLN A 571 -0.58 25.60 3.34
CA GLN A 571 -0.99 24.63 4.36
C GLN A 571 -2.52 24.57 4.57
N SER A 572 -3.21 25.71 4.46
CA SER A 572 -4.66 25.80 4.71
C SER A 572 -5.53 25.48 3.49
N SER A 573 -4.98 25.44 2.27
CA SER A 573 -5.75 25.31 1.03
C SER A 573 -5.30 24.12 0.17
N SER A 574 -6.12 23.07 0.13
CA SER A 574 -5.94 21.94 -0.78
C SER A 574 -6.00 22.34 -2.26
N PHE A 575 -6.73 23.41 -2.58
CA PHE A 575 -6.79 23.95 -3.93
C PHE A 575 -5.43 24.52 -4.38
N ILE A 576 -4.77 25.32 -3.53
CA ILE A 576 -3.42 25.86 -3.83
C ILE A 576 -2.41 24.72 -3.91
N GLN A 577 -2.47 23.76 -2.98
CA GLN A 577 -1.62 22.57 -3.02
C GLN A 577 -1.79 21.82 -4.36
N SER A 578 -3.03 21.67 -4.86
CA SER A 578 -3.32 21.00 -6.13
C SER A 578 -2.72 21.74 -7.34
N ILE A 579 -2.75 23.07 -7.32
CA ILE A 579 -2.12 23.89 -8.37
C ILE A 579 -0.60 23.66 -8.37
N LEU A 580 0.04 23.72 -7.20
CA LEU A 580 1.48 23.50 -7.07
C LEU A 580 1.88 22.07 -7.50
N TRP A 581 1.09 21.06 -7.13
CA TRP A 581 1.29 19.67 -7.53
C TRP A 581 1.25 19.48 -9.05
N ARG A 582 0.28 20.11 -9.72
CA ARG A 582 0.17 20.06 -11.19
C ARG A 582 1.27 20.86 -11.86
N ASN A 583 1.63 22.04 -11.32
CA ASN A 583 2.69 22.88 -11.85
C ASN A 583 4.07 22.18 -11.79
N ALA A 584 4.32 21.41 -10.74
CA ALA A 584 5.51 20.56 -10.64
C ALA A 584 5.54 19.41 -11.68
N GLY A 585 4.44 19.19 -12.41
CA GLY A 585 4.33 18.14 -13.42
C GLY A 585 4.12 16.74 -12.85
N PHE A 586 3.91 16.59 -11.54
CA PHE A 586 3.75 15.28 -10.90
C PHE A 586 2.54 14.50 -11.43
N SER A 587 1.47 15.19 -11.81
CA SER A 587 0.28 14.58 -12.41
C SER A 587 0.46 14.08 -13.84
N THR A 588 1.53 14.48 -14.54
CA THR A 588 1.79 14.11 -15.94
C THR A 588 2.56 12.80 -16.08
N ILE A 589 3.22 12.34 -15.01
CA ILE A 589 4.02 11.11 -15.01
C ILE A 589 3.20 9.89 -15.43
N ARG A 590 1.92 9.82 -15.02
CA ARG A 590 1.00 8.74 -15.38
C ARG A 590 0.63 8.69 -16.88
N GLU A 591 0.93 9.75 -17.63
CA GLU A 591 0.64 9.85 -19.07
C GLU A 591 1.77 9.28 -19.93
N ILE A 592 2.93 8.97 -19.34
CA ILE A 592 4.07 8.38 -20.04
C ILE A 592 3.75 6.95 -20.44
N GLN A 593 3.45 6.74 -21.73
CA GLN A 593 2.96 5.47 -22.25
C GLN A 593 3.90 4.28 -21.99
N HIS A 594 5.22 4.49 -22.13
CA HIS A 594 6.21 3.42 -21.91
C HIS A 594 6.17 2.83 -20.50
N LEU A 595 5.68 3.56 -19.49
CA LEU A 595 5.61 3.05 -18.11
C LEU A 595 4.62 1.90 -17.93
N THR A 596 3.61 1.78 -18.81
CA THR A 596 2.63 0.69 -18.73
C THR A 596 3.23 -0.69 -18.96
N ALA A 597 4.41 -0.77 -19.58
CA ALA A 597 5.16 -2.01 -19.79
C ALA A 597 5.93 -2.50 -18.54
N TYR A 598 6.01 -1.67 -17.50
CA TYR A 598 6.77 -1.97 -16.29
C TYR A 598 5.83 -2.17 -15.09
N GLU A 599 6.15 -3.15 -14.25
CA GLU A 599 5.53 -3.27 -12.93
C GLU A 599 6.14 -2.24 -11.97
N PRO A 600 5.38 -1.71 -11.00
CA PRO A 600 5.92 -0.76 -10.02
C PRO A 600 6.95 -1.45 -9.12
N LYS A 601 8.14 -0.84 -8.94
CA LYS A 601 9.18 -1.29 -8.02
C LYS A 601 9.26 -0.31 -6.84
N PHE A 602 8.69 -0.69 -5.70
CA PHE A 602 8.62 0.16 -4.50
C PHE A 602 9.90 0.15 -3.64
N ASP A 603 10.56 -1.00 -3.55
CA ASP A 603 11.82 -1.15 -2.82
C ASP A 603 12.98 -1.29 -3.82
N PRO A 604 13.94 -0.34 -3.87
CA PRO A 604 15.06 -0.39 -4.80
C PRO A 604 16.22 -1.27 -4.32
N THR A 605 16.08 -1.96 -3.18
CA THR A 605 17.13 -2.85 -2.66
C THR A 605 17.45 -3.94 -3.68
N VAL A 606 18.74 -4.02 -4.02
CA VAL A 606 19.34 -5.10 -4.81
C VAL A 606 20.50 -5.65 -4.01
N LEU A 607 20.48 -6.95 -3.78
CA LEU A 607 21.54 -7.66 -3.08
C LEU A 607 22.58 -8.13 -4.11
N PRO A 608 23.88 -7.93 -3.87
CA PRO A 608 24.92 -8.44 -4.76
C PRO A 608 24.89 -9.97 -4.80
N SER A 609 25.33 -10.57 -5.91
CA SER A 609 25.49 -12.03 -5.95
C SER A 609 26.56 -12.44 -4.94
N LEU A 610 26.19 -13.31 -4.01
CA LEU A 610 27.12 -13.98 -3.10
C LEU A 610 28.01 -14.91 -3.93
N THR A 611 29.07 -14.40 -4.55
CA THR A 611 30.20 -15.24 -4.95
C THR A 611 30.80 -15.79 -3.66
N GLN A 612 30.77 -17.12 -3.50
CA GLN A 612 31.38 -17.84 -2.39
C GLN A 612 32.85 -17.43 -2.23
N GLN A 613 33.14 -16.45 -1.37
CA GLN A 613 34.43 -16.36 -0.73
C GLN A 613 34.34 -17.14 0.57
N SER A 614 34.72 -18.41 0.45
CA SER A 614 34.83 -19.38 1.52
C SER A 614 36.07 -19.07 2.38
N GLY A 615 36.02 -17.97 3.11
CA GLY A 615 36.89 -17.71 4.26
C GLY A 615 36.04 -17.72 5.52
N THR A 616 36.33 -18.60 6.47
CA THR A 616 35.64 -18.68 7.77
C THR A 616 36.12 -17.62 8.76
N GLU A 617 37.14 -16.83 8.42
CA GLU A 617 37.69 -15.77 9.26
C GLU A 617 37.46 -14.42 8.58
N THR A 618 36.75 -13.51 9.27
CA THR A 618 36.62 -12.12 8.87
C THR A 618 38.01 -11.46 9.00
N PRO A 619 38.58 -10.88 7.93
CA PRO A 619 39.87 -10.21 7.98
C PRO A 619 39.86 -9.07 9.00
N GLU A 620 41.00 -8.81 9.64
CA GLU A 620 41.18 -7.61 10.45
C GLU A 620 41.08 -6.35 9.57
N LEU A 621 40.38 -5.31 10.05
CA LEU A 621 40.23 -4.05 9.32
C LEU A 621 41.61 -3.39 9.17
N PRO A 622 42.10 -3.13 7.93
CA PRO A 622 43.36 -2.43 7.74
C PRO A 622 43.26 -1.01 8.28
N ALA A 623 44.22 -0.61 9.11
CA ALA A 623 44.30 0.75 9.60
C ALA A 623 44.73 1.72 8.49
N PRO A 624 44.12 2.92 8.42
CA PRO A 624 44.66 4.01 7.59
C PRO A 624 46.13 4.29 7.94
N THR A 625 46.96 4.48 6.91
CA THR A 625 48.40 4.72 7.06
C THR A 625 48.85 6.06 6.48
N ARG A 626 48.08 6.62 5.54
CA ARG A 626 48.39 7.90 4.93
C ARG A 626 48.12 9.02 5.92
N ARG A 627 49.18 9.75 6.25
CA ARG A 627 49.19 10.93 7.12
C ARG A 627 49.19 12.22 6.32
N ARG A 628 48.85 13.34 6.96
CA ARG A 628 49.12 14.68 6.41
C ARG A 628 50.61 14.79 6.03
N GLN A 629 50.91 15.34 4.86
CA GLN A 629 52.28 15.55 4.40
C GLN A 629 52.62 17.05 4.51
N ASP A 630 53.77 17.39 5.08
CA ASP A 630 54.20 18.79 5.19
C ASP A 630 54.30 19.44 3.79
N GLY A 631 53.50 20.49 3.57
CA GLY A 631 53.39 21.16 2.27
C GLY A 631 52.46 20.49 1.24
N LYS A 632 51.83 19.36 1.55
CA LYS A 632 50.84 18.66 0.71
C LYS A 632 49.58 18.26 1.50
N GLY A 633 48.48 18.97 1.27
CA GLY A 633 47.19 18.74 1.93
C GLY A 633 47.12 19.31 3.35
N ASP A 634 46.01 19.97 3.68
CA ASP A 634 45.87 20.68 4.96
C ASP A 634 45.13 19.90 6.05
N TYR A 635 44.42 18.82 5.70
CA TYR A 635 43.59 18.07 6.65
C TYR A 635 44.38 16.99 7.39
N TYR A 636 44.14 16.88 8.69
CA TYR A 636 44.54 15.69 9.45
C TYR A 636 43.62 14.51 9.14
N THR A 637 44.22 13.34 9.14
CA THR A 637 43.59 12.03 8.93
C THR A 637 43.54 11.27 10.25
N SER A 638 42.76 10.18 10.32
CA SER A 638 42.80 9.31 11.50
C SER A 638 44.21 8.75 11.77
N ALA A 639 45.03 8.56 10.74
CA ALA A 639 46.41 8.08 10.89
C ALA A 639 47.29 9.07 11.67
N ASP A 640 47.05 10.39 11.52
CA ASP A 640 47.76 11.43 12.26
C ASP A 640 47.44 11.37 13.76
N TYR A 641 46.15 11.30 14.11
CA TYR A 641 45.70 11.15 15.50
C TYR A 641 46.28 9.89 16.15
N ARG A 642 46.18 8.75 15.48
CA ARG A 642 46.64 7.46 16.02
C ARG A 642 48.14 7.45 16.26
N GLU A 643 48.93 8.02 15.37
CA GLU A 643 50.38 8.08 15.56
C GLU A 643 50.75 8.91 16.80
N LEU A 644 50.06 10.04 17.01
CA LEU A 644 50.28 10.88 18.18
C LEU A 644 49.79 10.22 19.48
N TYR A 645 48.69 9.48 19.43
CA TYR A 645 48.20 8.68 20.56
C TYR A 645 49.16 7.55 20.90
N LYS A 646 49.64 6.83 19.89
CA LYS A 646 50.61 5.73 20.03
C LYS A 646 51.92 6.19 20.66
N THR A 647 52.40 7.39 20.30
CA THR A 647 53.63 7.97 20.86
C THR A 647 53.41 8.68 22.20
N GLY A 648 52.17 8.81 22.66
CA GLY A 648 51.81 9.53 23.89
C GLY A 648 51.96 11.05 23.80
N LYS A 649 52.24 11.60 22.61
CA LYS A 649 52.38 13.05 22.40
C LYS A 649 51.05 13.78 22.47
N LEU A 650 49.95 13.07 22.19
CA LEU A 650 48.59 13.55 22.27
C LEU A 650 47.73 12.46 22.92
N THR A 651 46.63 12.84 23.57
CA THR A 651 45.65 11.88 24.09
C THR A 651 44.26 12.19 23.54
N PRO A 652 43.38 11.17 23.40
CA PRO A 652 41.98 11.40 23.04
C PRO A 652 41.28 12.41 23.96
N THR A 653 41.57 12.39 25.26
CA THR A 653 41.04 13.36 26.24
C THR A 653 41.51 14.78 25.93
N ALA A 654 42.79 14.99 25.61
CA ALA A 654 43.30 16.34 25.26
C ALA A 654 42.61 16.89 24.01
N VAL A 655 42.39 16.05 23.00
CA VAL A 655 41.64 16.43 21.78
C VAL A 655 40.22 16.84 22.12
N VAL A 656 39.52 16.06 22.94
CA VAL A 656 38.14 16.37 23.33
C VAL A 656 38.02 17.64 24.16
N GLU A 657 38.91 17.87 25.13
CA GLU A 657 38.90 19.10 25.94
C GLU A 657 39.20 20.34 25.09
N ALA A 658 40.02 20.21 24.04
CA ALA A 658 40.26 21.27 23.08
C ALA A 658 39.04 21.55 22.17
N LEU A 659 38.33 20.50 21.73
CA LEU A 659 37.21 20.64 20.80
C LEU A 659 35.91 21.12 21.48
N LEU A 660 35.62 20.67 22.70
CA LEU A 660 34.33 20.96 23.37
C LEU A 660 34.03 22.47 23.47
N PRO A 661 34.97 23.36 23.87
CA PRO A 661 34.70 24.80 23.95
C PRO A 661 34.36 25.45 22.60
N VAL A 662 34.95 24.96 21.50
CA VAL A 662 34.79 25.59 20.18
C VAL A 662 33.56 25.11 19.42
N ILE A 663 33.00 23.94 19.74
CA ILE A 663 31.81 23.37 19.07
C ILE A 663 30.50 23.61 19.82
N ARG A 664 30.57 24.03 21.09
CA ARG A 664 29.39 24.14 21.96
C ARG A 664 28.61 25.44 21.76
N ARG A 665 27.28 25.32 21.80
CA ARG A 665 26.33 26.45 21.71
C ARG A 665 25.98 27.08 23.04
N ASP A 666 26.16 26.33 24.12
CA ASP A 666 25.77 26.68 25.48
C ASP A 666 26.91 27.38 26.26
N THR A 667 28.01 27.72 25.59
CA THR A 667 29.05 28.61 26.12
C THR A 667 28.67 30.08 25.89
N SER A 668 29.28 31.00 26.65
CA SER A 668 29.09 32.44 26.50
C SER A 668 30.45 33.14 26.35
N PRO A 669 30.82 33.63 25.14
CA PRO A 669 30.07 33.51 23.87
C PRO A 669 29.99 32.05 23.36
N PRO A 670 29.06 31.73 22.44
CA PRO A 670 29.04 30.42 21.77
C PRO A 670 30.36 30.12 21.07
N GLY A 671 30.77 28.85 21.07
CA GLY A 671 32.00 28.41 20.42
C GLY A 671 32.04 28.75 18.93
N GLU A 672 33.22 29.03 18.39
CA GLU A 672 33.41 29.52 17.01
C GLU A 672 32.81 28.59 15.93
N PHE A 673 32.84 27.28 16.15
CA PHE A 673 32.36 26.26 15.22
C PHE A 673 30.98 25.70 15.58
N SER A 674 30.33 26.27 16.60
CA SER A 674 29.05 25.79 17.13
C SER A 674 27.89 25.83 16.14
N ALA A 675 27.99 26.64 15.08
CA ALA A 675 27.01 26.68 14.00
C ALA A 675 26.79 25.31 13.32
N GLY A 676 27.81 24.45 13.29
CA GLY A 676 27.72 23.09 12.71
C GLY A 676 27.09 22.02 13.61
N PHE A 677 26.95 22.28 14.90
CA PHE A 677 26.56 21.29 15.91
C PHE A 677 25.22 21.65 16.55
N SER A 678 24.32 20.68 16.75
CA SER A 678 23.06 20.87 17.48
C SER A 678 23.21 20.55 18.96
N GLN A 679 23.98 19.50 19.30
CA GLN A 679 24.12 18.99 20.67
C GLN A 679 25.50 18.38 20.89
N SER A 680 26.10 18.61 22.07
CA SER A 680 27.27 17.87 22.57
C SER A 680 27.00 17.48 24.03
N LYS A 681 26.92 16.18 24.34
CA LYS A 681 26.64 15.69 25.70
C LYS A 681 27.97 15.52 26.46
N ILE A 682 28.45 16.60 27.05
CA ILE A 682 29.79 16.75 27.65
C ILE A 682 30.24 15.51 28.44
N ASP A 683 29.41 15.03 29.36
CA ASP A 683 29.77 13.91 30.24
C ASP A 683 29.96 12.60 29.46
N LEU A 684 29.12 12.34 28.45
CA LEU A 684 29.26 11.18 27.57
C LEU A 684 30.51 11.28 26.69
N VAL A 685 30.78 12.47 26.14
CA VAL A 685 31.95 12.71 25.29
C VAL A 685 33.24 12.52 26.10
N ARG A 686 33.31 13.10 27.31
CA ARG A 686 34.46 12.97 28.22
C ARG A 686 34.69 11.53 28.66
N ALA A 687 33.64 10.84 29.07
CA ALA A 687 33.75 9.44 29.49
C ALA A 687 34.30 8.54 28.37
N SER A 688 33.85 8.74 27.13
CA SER A 688 34.38 8.00 25.97
C SER A 688 35.86 8.32 25.71
N ALA A 689 36.24 9.60 25.83
CA ALA A 689 37.61 10.06 25.66
C ALA A 689 38.56 9.51 26.73
N GLU A 690 38.16 9.55 28.01
CA GLU A 690 38.92 8.99 29.13
C GLU A 690 39.12 7.48 28.96
N ALA A 691 38.07 6.76 28.57
CA ALA A 691 38.17 5.32 28.31
C ALA A 691 39.15 5.02 27.16
N SER A 692 39.14 5.81 26.09
CA SER A 692 40.10 5.67 24.98
C SER A 692 41.53 6.02 25.41
N THR A 693 41.73 7.11 26.15
CA THR A 693 43.03 7.50 26.71
C THR A 693 43.62 6.39 27.56
N GLN A 694 42.83 5.75 28.41
CA GLN A 694 43.29 4.63 29.23
C GLN A 694 43.71 3.41 28.39
N ARG A 695 42.98 3.09 27.31
CA ARG A 695 43.34 2.02 26.39
C ARG A 695 44.65 2.30 25.67
N TRP A 696 44.86 3.53 25.20
CA TRP A 696 46.11 3.94 24.58
C TRP A 696 47.29 3.89 25.57
N ALA A 697 47.10 4.36 26.80
CA ALA A 697 48.12 4.29 27.87
C ALA A 697 48.50 2.84 28.22
N ASN A 698 47.53 1.91 28.16
CA ASN A 698 47.74 0.49 28.43
C ASN A 698 48.27 -0.31 27.21
N GLY A 699 48.42 0.33 26.04
CA GLY A 699 48.78 -0.36 24.80
C GLY A 699 47.71 -1.30 24.25
N THR A 700 46.44 -1.10 24.62
CA THR A 700 45.30 -1.94 24.23
C THR A 700 44.19 -1.17 23.48
N PRO A 701 44.51 -0.43 22.39
CA PRO A 701 43.48 0.26 21.59
C PRO A 701 42.51 -0.74 20.93
N LEU A 702 41.24 -0.37 20.78
CA LEU A 702 40.18 -1.22 20.19
C LEU A 702 40.34 -1.44 18.68
N GLY A 703 41.11 -0.59 17.99
CA GLY A 703 41.34 -0.74 16.57
C GLY A 703 41.70 0.58 15.86
N PRO A 704 41.47 0.66 14.54
CA PRO A 704 41.78 1.85 13.74
C PRO A 704 40.99 3.11 14.13
N MET A 705 39.81 2.98 14.74
CA MET A 705 38.94 4.12 15.06
C MET A 705 39.03 4.58 16.52
N ASP A 706 39.85 3.93 17.36
CA ASP A 706 39.91 4.21 18.79
C ASP A 706 40.48 5.60 19.10
N GLY A 707 39.64 6.46 19.69
CA GLY A 707 39.97 7.82 20.07
C GLY A 707 39.80 8.85 18.95
N ILE A 708 39.28 8.45 17.79
CA ILE A 708 39.04 9.36 16.66
C ILE A 708 37.75 10.16 16.92
N PRO A 709 37.79 11.50 16.89
CA PRO A 709 36.59 12.31 17.06
C PRO A 709 35.71 12.24 15.81
N VAL A 710 34.40 12.02 15.98
CA VAL A 710 33.42 11.94 14.90
C VAL A 710 32.17 12.75 15.20
N ALA A 711 31.49 13.20 14.15
CA ALA A 711 30.24 13.95 14.25
C ALA A 711 29.09 13.23 13.54
N ILE A 712 27.88 13.25 14.11
CA ILE A 712 26.75 12.46 13.61
C ILE A 712 25.58 13.36 13.24
N LYS A 713 25.02 13.23 12.03
CA LYS A 713 23.81 13.98 11.63
C LYS A 713 22.68 13.86 12.65
N ASP A 714 21.93 14.94 12.87
CA ASP A 714 20.82 14.98 13.83
C ASP A 714 19.78 13.87 13.63
N GLU A 715 19.60 13.38 12.41
CA GLU A 715 18.61 12.34 12.03
C GLU A 715 18.88 10.93 12.57
N VAL A 716 20.09 10.63 13.05
CA VAL A 716 20.46 9.27 13.49
C VAL A 716 20.37 9.12 15.00
N ASP A 717 19.60 8.16 15.51
CA ASP A 717 19.43 8.03 16.97
C ASP A 717 20.73 7.63 17.67
N ILE A 718 21.01 8.25 18.80
CA ILE A 718 22.11 7.96 19.72
C ILE A 718 21.54 7.99 21.13
N ASP A 719 21.81 6.97 21.94
CA ASP A 719 21.35 6.94 23.32
C ASP A 719 21.88 8.15 24.12
N GLY A 720 21.03 8.74 24.96
CA GLY A 720 21.34 9.98 25.69
C GLY A 720 21.30 11.29 24.88
N TYR A 721 21.08 11.24 23.57
CA TYR A 721 20.87 12.42 22.72
C TYR A 721 19.43 12.59 22.31
N ASP A 722 19.01 13.85 22.15
CA ASP A 722 17.71 14.15 21.56
C ASP A 722 17.79 14.12 20.03
N LYS A 723 16.67 13.83 19.37
CA LYS A 723 16.56 13.88 17.91
C LYS A 723 15.50 14.89 17.51
N TYR A 724 15.92 16.01 16.93
CA TYR A 724 15.00 17.08 16.50
C TYR A 724 14.84 17.17 14.99
N LEU A 725 15.67 16.47 14.22
CA LEU A 725 15.79 16.66 12.76
C LEU A 725 16.05 18.13 12.40
N SER A 726 16.77 18.83 13.28
CA SER A 726 16.95 20.29 13.26
C SER A 726 15.65 21.09 13.08
N SER A 727 14.55 20.59 13.67
CA SER A 727 13.24 21.23 13.75
C SER A 727 12.89 21.57 15.20
N LYS A 728 11.72 22.17 15.43
CA LYS A 728 11.17 22.35 16.79
C LYS A 728 10.55 21.09 17.38
N VAL A 729 10.30 20.07 16.55
CA VAL A 729 9.62 18.84 16.92
C VAL A 729 10.62 17.83 17.46
N ASN A 730 10.33 17.28 18.63
CA ASN A 730 11.13 16.20 19.22
C ASN A 730 10.69 14.84 18.64
N PHE A 731 11.61 14.15 17.98
CA PHE A 731 11.47 12.82 17.39
C PHE A 731 12.26 11.73 18.14
N THR A 732 12.80 12.04 19.32
CA THR A 732 13.54 11.09 20.16
C THR A 732 12.65 9.89 20.46
N ALA A 733 13.15 8.69 20.16
CA ALA A 733 12.43 7.47 20.48
C ALA A 733 12.41 7.24 22.01
N THR A 734 11.34 6.60 22.50
CA THR A 734 11.24 6.17 23.90
C THR A 734 10.95 4.66 23.94
N PRO A 735 11.86 3.82 24.48
CA PRO A 735 13.17 4.19 25.05
C PRO A 735 14.16 4.71 23.99
N SER A 736 15.16 5.47 24.43
CA SER A 736 16.27 5.92 23.59
C SER A 736 17.18 4.75 23.23
N PHE A 737 17.89 4.86 22.10
CA PHE A 737 18.77 3.83 21.60
C PHE A 737 19.83 4.43 20.67
N THR A 738 20.94 3.72 20.51
CA THR A 738 21.93 4.03 19.48
C THR A 738 21.69 3.20 18.23
N SER A 739 21.66 3.88 17.08
CA SER A 739 21.54 3.28 15.75
C SER A 739 22.70 2.34 15.46
N TRP A 740 22.43 1.21 14.79
CA TRP A 740 23.45 0.19 14.49
C TRP A 740 24.74 0.75 13.90
N CYS A 741 24.66 1.59 12.87
CA CYS A 741 25.82 2.21 12.23
C CYS A 741 26.70 3.04 13.19
N VAL A 742 26.08 3.78 14.11
CA VAL A 742 26.78 4.57 15.13
C VAL A 742 27.34 3.67 16.22
N LYS A 743 26.55 2.69 16.66
CA LYS A 743 26.98 1.69 17.64
C LYS A 743 28.25 0.98 17.19
N LYS A 744 28.37 0.68 15.89
CA LYS A 744 29.60 0.07 15.34
C LYS A 744 30.81 0.99 15.40
N TRP A 745 30.63 2.30 15.19
CA TRP A 745 31.70 3.27 15.39
C TRP A 745 32.09 3.39 16.88
N GLU A 746 31.13 3.44 17.79
CA GLU A 746 31.39 3.48 19.24
C GLU A 746 32.09 2.20 19.73
N GLU A 747 31.65 1.01 19.27
CA GLU A 747 32.29 -0.28 19.55
C GLU A 747 33.74 -0.34 19.01
N ALA A 748 34.04 0.39 17.93
CA ALA A 748 35.40 0.54 17.39
C ALA A 748 36.24 1.62 18.11
N GLY A 749 35.67 2.27 19.13
CA GLY A 749 36.33 3.28 19.97
C GLY A 749 36.23 4.72 19.46
N ALA A 750 35.38 5.00 18.48
CA ALA A 750 35.15 6.36 18.01
C ALA A 750 34.53 7.23 19.13
N ILE A 751 34.89 8.51 19.16
CA ILE A 751 34.34 9.47 20.12
C ILE A 751 33.35 10.37 19.39
N VAL A 752 32.05 10.19 19.64
CA VAL A 752 31.01 11.08 19.10
C VAL A 752 31.07 12.42 19.83
N ILE A 753 31.66 13.44 19.21
CA ILE A 753 31.83 14.77 19.83
C ILE A 753 30.52 15.59 19.85
N GLY A 754 29.56 15.21 19.01
CA GLY A 754 28.25 15.86 18.98
C GLY A 754 27.42 15.49 17.76
N LYS A 755 26.16 15.91 17.84
CA LYS A 755 25.17 15.86 16.77
C LYS A 755 25.32 17.10 15.88
N THR A 756 25.27 16.93 14.57
CA THR A 756 25.41 18.06 13.63
C THR A 756 24.06 18.57 13.17
N VAL A 757 23.95 19.89 12.97
CA VAL A 757 22.75 20.49 12.37
C VAL A 757 22.52 19.96 10.94
N MET A 758 21.27 19.99 10.51
CA MET A 758 20.84 19.60 9.18
C MET A 758 19.78 20.56 8.63
N HIS A 759 19.49 20.47 7.34
CA HIS A 759 18.28 21.09 6.80
C HIS A 759 17.08 20.46 7.49
N GLU A 760 16.10 21.28 7.91
CA GLU A 760 14.96 20.82 8.70
C GLU A 760 14.28 19.61 8.03
N ILE A 761 14.17 18.49 8.76
CA ILE A 761 13.63 17.19 8.31
C ILE A 761 14.19 16.65 6.99
N GLY A 762 15.34 17.15 6.55
CA GLY A 762 16.03 16.72 5.36
C GLY A 762 15.49 17.29 4.04
N LEU A 763 14.59 18.28 4.07
CA LEU A 763 13.80 18.72 2.90
C LEU A 763 14.30 20.01 2.22
N ASP A 764 15.59 20.07 1.89
CA ASP A 764 16.19 20.96 0.87
C ASP A 764 17.68 20.60 0.73
N THR A 765 18.37 21.26 -0.21
CA THR A 765 19.77 21.00 -0.58
C THR A 765 20.73 22.12 -0.21
N THR A 766 20.28 23.17 0.47
CA THR A 766 21.12 24.29 0.93
C THR A 766 21.65 24.10 2.35
N ASN A 767 20.93 23.37 3.21
CA ASN A 767 21.14 23.38 4.66
C ASN A 767 20.86 24.72 5.36
N ASN A 768 20.10 25.62 4.70
CA ASN A 768 19.49 26.75 5.38
C ASN A 768 18.56 26.25 6.50
N ASN A 769 18.79 26.70 7.73
CA ASN A 769 17.96 26.33 8.86
C ASN A 769 17.70 27.57 9.74
N PRO A 770 16.50 28.19 9.65
CA PRO A 770 16.14 29.35 10.47
C PRO A 770 15.74 28.97 11.90
N VAL A 771 15.61 27.67 12.21
CA VAL A 771 15.18 27.18 13.54
C VAL A 771 16.38 27.05 14.48
N VAL A 772 17.44 26.37 14.04
CA VAL A 772 18.65 26.14 14.84
C VAL A 772 19.87 26.91 14.32
N GLY A 773 19.74 27.66 13.22
CA GLY A 773 20.84 28.40 12.61
C GLY A 773 21.58 27.61 11.52
N THR A 774 22.17 28.37 10.59
CA THR A 774 22.76 27.83 9.36
C THR A 774 24.29 27.92 9.40
N PRO A 775 25.03 26.79 9.30
CA PRO A 775 26.46 26.82 9.07
C PRO A 775 26.74 27.27 7.62
N ARG A 776 27.64 28.24 7.48
CA ARG A 776 28.11 28.74 6.19
C ARG A 776 29.22 27.84 5.64
N ASN A 777 29.40 27.86 4.33
CA ASN A 777 30.44 27.07 3.68
C ASN A 777 31.83 27.42 4.29
N PRO A 778 32.63 26.42 4.70
CA PRO A 778 33.94 26.67 5.29
C PRO A 778 34.85 27.47 4.36
N HIS A 779 34.84 27.23 3.05
CA HIS A 779 35.72 27.90 2.10
C HIS A 779 35.28 29.33 1.77
N ASN A 780 33.97 29.62 1.79
CA ASN A 780 33.45 30.96 1.51
C ASN A 780 32.15 31.24 2.29
N PRO A 781 32.13 32.19 3.24
CA PRO A 781 30.97 32.47 4.08
C PRO A 781 29.77 33.09 3.33
N GLY A 782 29.91 33.46 2.05
CA GLY A 782 28.83 33.88 1.16
C GLY A 782 28.04 32.73 0.52
N TYR A 783 28.43 31.48 0.79
CA TYR A 783 27.84 30.28 0.22
C TYR A 783 27.30 29.34 1.30
N TYR A 784 26.31 28.54 0.90
CA TYR A 784 25.77 27.45 1.71
C TYR A 784 26.73 26.25 1.75
N THR A 785 26.64 25.47 2.83
CA THR A 785 27.35 24.19 3.00
C THR A 785 26.82 23.08 2.11
N GLY A 786 25.62 23.25 1.55
CA GLY A 786 24.91 22.16 0.90
C GLY A 786 24.19 21.29 1.92
N GLY A 787 23.12 20.63 1.49
CA GLY A 787 22.18 19.97 2.38
C GLY A 787 21.68 18.64 1.85
N SER A 788 21.06 17.83 2.71
CA SER A 788 20.68 18.17 4.09
C SER A 788 21.71 17.85 5.18
N SER A 789 22.86 17.21 4.90
CA SER A 789 23.93 16.99 5.89
C SER A 789 24.96 18.13 5.94
N GLY A 790 24.52 19.38 5.90
CA GLY A 790 25.45 20.52 5.83
C GLY A 790 26.25 20.75 7.10
N GLY A 791 25.72 20.43 8.29
CA GLY A 791 26.50 20.44 9.53
C GLY A 791 27.60 19.38 9.55
N SER A 792 27.33 18.17 9.01
CA SER A 792 28.34 17.11 8.87
C SER A 792 29.42 17.52 7.86
N GLY A 793 29.01 18.09 6.72
CA GLY A 793 29.94 18.65 5.73
C GLY A 793 30.78 19.80 6.30
N TYR A 794 30.18 20.69 7.08
CA TYR A 794 30.88 21.76 7.78
C TYR A 794 31.92 21.24 8.78
N ALA A 795 31.53 20.29 9.64
CA ALA A 795 32.41 19.75 10.67
C ALA A 795 33.69 19.14 10.07
N VAL A 796 33.56 18.41 8.95
CA VAL A 796 34.72 17.85 8.25
C VAL A 796 35.46 18.92 7.45
N GLY A 797 34.75 19.69 6.61
CA GLY A 797 35.35 20.70 5.73
C GLY A 797 36.06 21.83 6.46
N ALA A 798 35.66 22.14 7.70
CA ALA A 798 36.33 23.12 8.55
C ALA A 798 37.48 22.54 9.41
N GLY A 799 37.79 21.25 9.30
CA GLY A 799 38.89 20.61 10.04
C GLY A 799 38.57 20.25 11.49
N VAL A 800 37.30 20.30 11.91
CA VAL A 800 36.88 20.00 13.29
C VAL A 800 36.98 18.51 13.61
N VAL A 801 36.58 17.66 12.65
CA VAL A 801 36.70 16.20 12.74
C VAL A 801 37.14 15.61 11.40
N PRO A 802 37.90 14.50 11.38
CA PRO A 802 38.28 13.84 10.13
C PRO A 802 37.13 13.07 9.48
N LEU A 803 36.11 12.67 10.24
CA LEU A 803 35.04 11.79 9.79
C LEU A 803 33.69 12.18 10.42
N ALA A 804 32.65 12.20 9.60
CA ALA A 804 31.28 12.42 10.03
C ALA A 804 30.31 11.45 9.34
N LEU A 805 29.14 11.25 9.96
CA LEU A 805 28.05 10.47 9.41
C LEU A 805 26.97 11.39 8.84
N GLY A 806 26.57 11.15 7.60
CA GLY A 806 25.44 11.80 6.95
C GLY A 806 24.30 10.84 6.58
N ALA A 807 23.23 11.40 6.01
CA ALA A 807 22.11 10.65 5.45
C ALA A 807 21.73 11.27 4.10
N ASP A 808 21.52 10.43 3.07
CA ASP A 808 21.36 10.82 1.66
C ASP A 808 20.03 10.28 1.10
N GLY A 809 19.04 11.17 0.92
CA GLY A 809 17.75 10.87 0.29
C GLY A 809 17.61 11.39 -1.14
N GLY A 810 18.38 12.41 -1.51
CA GLY A 810 18.38 13.07 -2.83
C GLY A 810 19.69 13.79 -3.12
N GLY A 811 20.82 13.30 -2.58
CA GLY A 811 22.12 13.97 -2.63
C GLY A 811 22.62 14.49 -1.28
N SER A 812 21.90 14.27 -0.18
CA SER A 812 22.18 14.92 1.10
C SER A 812 23.51 14.57 1.79
N ILE A 813 24.27 13.58 1.30
CA ILE A 813 25.69 13.37 1.66
C ILE A 813 26.60 13.99 0.59
N ARG A 814 26.28 13.76 -0.69
CA ARG A 814 27.13 14.12 -1.82
C ARG A 814 27.17 15.63 -2.09
N ILE A 815 26.04 16.32 -2.05
CA ILE A 815 25.93 17.78 -2.22
C ILE A 815 26.76 18.52 -1.16
N PRO A 816 26.61 18.27 0.16
CA PRO A 816 27.46 18.93 1.14
C PRO A 816 28.93 18.50 1.06
N SER A 817 29.22 17.28 0.63
CA SER A 817 30.62 16.87 0.40
C SER A 817 31.26 17.67 -0.73
N ASN A 818 30.52 17.88 -1.82
CA ASN A 818 30.92 18.72 -2.95
C ASN A 818 31.15 20.18 -2.51
N TYR A 819 30.18 20.83 -1.87
CA TYR A 819 30.31 22.23 -1.50
C TYR A 819 31.30 22.48 -0.35
N CYS A 820 31.52 21.51 0.54
CA CYS A 820 32.54 21.62 1.60
C CYS A 820 33.91 21.05 1.20
N GLY A 821 34.09 20.57 -0.03
CA GLY A 821 35.40 20.15 -0.56
C GLY A 821 35.95 18.90 0.12
N ILE A 822 35.10 17.91 0.36
CA ILE A 822 35.43 16.67 1.06
C ILE A 822 34.86 15.45 0.30
N TYR A 823 35.19 14.25 0.76
CA TYR A 823 34.64 13.02 0.21
C TYR A 823 33.32 12.65 0.90
N GLY A 824 32.38 12.10 0.12
CA GLY A 824 31.11 11.60 0.66
C GLY A 824 30.61 10.38 -0.08
N LEU A 825 30.27 9.33 0.67
CA LEU A 825 29.77 8.07 0.11
C LEU A 825 28.29 7.88 0.42
N LYS A 826 27.48 7.83 -0.63
CA LYS A 826 26.10 7.36 -0.61
C LYS A 826 26.13 5.85 -0.87
N THR A 827 25.80 5.03 0.14
CA THR A 827 25.87 3.57 0.01
C THR A 827 24.72 3.01 -0.82
N THR A 828 24.84 1.75 -1.23
CA THR A 828 23.74 0.97 -1.80
C THR A 828 22.55 0.99 -0.83
N HIS A 829 21.34 1.09 -1.37
CA HIS A 829 20.14 1.04 -0.55
C HIS A 829 20.06 -0.27 0.22
N GLY A 830 19.87 -0.18 1.54
CA GLY A 830 19.83 -1.33 2.45
C GLY A 830 21.20 -1.80 2.98
N ARG A 831 22.33 -1.28 2.48
CA ARG A 831 23.68 -1.69 2.92
C ARG A 831 23.94 -1.35 4.40
N VAL A 832 23.74 -0.09 4.76
CA VAL A 832 23.94 0.40 6.14
C VAL A 832 22.62 0.33 6.90
N SER A 833 22.60 -0.44 8.00
CA SER A 833 21.49 -0.40 8.95
C SER A 833 21.66 0.80 9.90
N ALA A 834 20.59 1.56 10.07
CA ALA A 834 20.44 2.48 11.19
C ALA A 834 19.33 2.03 12.14
N ALA A 835 18.89 0.77 12.08
CA ALA A 835 17.90 0.28 13.04
C ALA A 835 18.41 0.53 14.47
N PRO A 836 17.55 0.96 15.41
CA PRO A 836 16.09 1.13 15.29
C PRO A 836 15.59 2.51 14.76
N THR A 837 16.44 3.38 14.22
CA THR A 837 16.02 4.69 13.70
C THR A 837 14.87 4.58 12.70
N CYS A 838 13.77 5.24 13.03
CA CYS A 838 12.66 5.43 12.12
C CYS A 838 13.07 6.37 10.98
N ARG A 839 12.97 5.89 9.73
CA ARG A 839 13.33 6.66 8.53
C ARG A 839 12.10 7.30 7.92
N LEU A 840 12.15 8.61 7.67
CA LEU A 840 11.06 9.33 6.98
C LEU A 840 11.09 9.09 5.46
N ALA A 841 12.26 8.84 4.87
CA ALA A 841 12.44 8.58 3.43
C ALA A 841 12.90 7.13 3.19
N THR A 842 12.02 6.17 3.47
CA THR A 842 12.35 4.73 3.54
C THR A 842 12.89 4.14 2.25
N THR A 843 12.44 4.58 1.07
CA THR A 843 12.79 3.94 -0.21
C THR A 843 13.88 4.66 -0.98
N VAL A 844 14.34 5.83 -0.54
CA VAL A 844 15.38 6.63 -1.22
C VAL A 844 16.53 7.03 -0.30
N GLY A 845 16.28 7.02 1.01
CA GLY A 845 17.22 7.41 2.07
C GLY A 845 18.19 6.30 2.46
N VAL A 846 19.47 6.65 2.50
CA VAL A 846 20.56 5.81 3.02
C VAL A 846 21.43 6.59 3.99
N PHE A 847 22.32 5.89 4.70
CA PHE A 847 23.34 6.49 5.57
C PHE A 847 24.73 6.22 5.03
N GLY A 848 25.68 7.10 5.28
CA GLY A 848 27.04 6.91 4.82
C GLY A 848 28.04 7.90 5.42
N PRO A 849 29.34 7.62 5.27
CA PRO A 849 30.40 8.46 5.81
C PRO A 849 30.70 9.68 4.93
N MET A 850 31.27 10.70 5.56
CA MET A 850 31.83 11.91 4.97
C MET A 850 33.19 12.15 5.60
N ALA A 851 34.24 12.34 4.80
CA ALA A 851 35.61 12.40 5.33
C ALA A 851 36.52 13.33 4.52
N SER A 852 37.58 13.82 5.16
CA SER A 852 38.64 14.61 4.52
C SER A 852 39.67 13.76 3.78
N SER A 853 39.60 12.43 3.87
CA SER A 853 40.46 11.51 3.13
C SER A 853 39.69 10.27 2.67
N ILE A 854 40.13 9.67 1.55
CA ILE A 854 39.51 8.44 1.04
C ILE A 854 39.71 7.24 1.98
N ASP A 855 40.83 7.22 2.71
CA ASP A 855 41.15 6.15 3.65
C ASP A 855 40.26 6.22 4.91
N ASP A 856 40.00 7.43 5.43
CA ASP A 856 39.06 7.63 6.54
C ASP A 856 37.62 7.34 6.11
N LEU A 857 37.25 7.71 4.88
CA LEU A 857 35.94 7.37 4.30
C LEU A 857 35.74 5.85 4.24
N ALA A 858 36.75 5.13 3.75
CA ALA A 858 36.74 3.67 3.65
C ALA A 858 36.69 2.99 5.02
N MET A 859 37.49 3.46 5.98
CA MET A 859 37.44 2.99 7.37
C MET A 859 36.03 3.18 7.96
N GLY A 860 35.49 4.39 7.85
CA GLY A 860 34.15 4.72 8.34
C GLY A 860 33.07 3.82 7.73
N TYR A 861 33.09 3.65 6.39
CA TYR A 861 32.18 2.79 5.65
C TYR A 861 32.25 1.32 6.11
N ARG A 862 33.45 0.74 6.19
CA ARG A 862 33.65 -0.68 6.51
C ARG A 862 33.14 -1.02 7.90
N ILE A 863 33.36 -0.14 8.88
CA ILE A 863 32.88 -0.34 10.25
C ILE A 863 31.36 -0.16 10.33
N MET A 864 30.81 0.95 9.82
CA MET A 864 29.37 1.23 9.95
C MET A 864 28.48 0.31 9.11
N SER A 865 29.03 -0.32 8.07
CA SER A 865 28.33 -1.24 7.18
C SER A 865 28.45 -2.71 7.61
N ALA A 866 28.96 -2.98 8.81
CA ALA A 866 28.91 -4.31 9.40
C ALA A 866 27.47 -4.85 9.36
N PRO A 867 27.22 -6.07 8.86
CA PRO A 867 25.86 -6.60 8.72
C PRO A 867 25.10 -6.60 10.04
N ASP A 868 23.89 -6.04 10.05
CA ASP A 868 23.03 -6.00 11.23
C ASP A 868 22.19 -7.29 11.35
N PRO A 869 22.46 -8.17 12.33
CA PRO A 869 21.75 -9.44 12.46
C PRO A 869 20.25 -9.27 12.75
N ASN A 870 19.81 -8.11 13.23
CA ASN A 870 18.41 -7.81 13.53
C ASN A 870 17.68 -7.13 12.37
N ASN A 871 18.40 -6.74 11.30
CA ASN A 871 17.83 -6.14 10.10
C ASN A 871 18.00 -7.11 8.92
N PRO A 872 16.94 -7.80 8.47
CA PRO A 872 17.04 -8.83 7.44
C PRO A 872 17.65 -8.36 6.11
N VAL A 873 17.51 -7.07 5.77
CA VAL A 873 18.07 -6.51 4.53
C VAL A 873 19.57 -6.31 4.68
N SER A 874 20.01 -5.63 5.75
CA SER A 874 21.44 -5.40 6.01
C SER A 874 22.19 -6.70 6.28
N ALA A 875 21.59 -7.65 7.02
CA ALA A 875 22.12 -8.99 7.27
C ALA A 875 22.41 -9.80 6.00
N ALA A 876 21.72 -9.49 4.89
CA ALA A 876 21.88 -10.21 3.64
C ALA A 876 23.03 -9.68 2.77
N PHE A 877 23.59 -8.51 3.09
CA PHE A 877 24.81 -8.04 2.45
C PHE A 877 26.03 -8.76 3.04
N PRO A 878 27.05 -9.07 2.23
CA PRO A 878 28.31 -9.56 2.76
C PRO A 878 28.97 -8.49 3.62
N ASP A 879 29.72 -8.94 4.62
CA ASP A 879 30.57 -8.06 5.40
C ASP A 879 31.55 -7.34 4.44
N PRO A 880 31.62 -5.99 4.47
CA PRO A 880 32.53 -5.23 3.61
C PRO A 880 33.99 -5.69 3.72
N LEU A 881 34.41 -6.22 4.86
CA LEU A 881 35.77 -6.72 5.09
C LEU A 881 36.10 -7.95 4.23
N LEU A 882 35.09 -8.75 3.85
CA LEU A 882 35.27 -9.86 2.92
C LEU A 882 35.45 -9.37 1.48
N SER A 883 34.87 -8.21 1.15
CA SER A 883 34.90 -7.64 -0.20
C SER A 883 36.06 -6.68 -0.47
N ILE A 884 37.02 -6.55 0.46
CA ILE A 884 38.21 -5.71 0.24
C ILE A 884 38.97 -6.25 -0.97
N PRO A 885 39.11 -5.45 -2.06
CA PRO A 885 39.81 -5.90 -3.24
C PRO A 885 41.26 -6.28 -2.91
N SER A 886 41.74 -7.40 -3.45
CA SER A 886 43.17 -7.68 -3.45
C SER A 886 43.86 -6.71 -4.41
N PRO A 887 45.06 -6.18 -4.11
CA PRO A 887 45.83 -5.32 -5.02
C PRO A 887 46.09 -5.93 -6.42
N SER A 888 45.83 -7.23 -6.58
CA SER A 888 46.02 -8.01 -7.81
C SER A 888 44.77 -8.16 -8.70
N SER A 889 43.58 -7.68 -8.28
CA SER A 889 42.36 -7.82 -9.08
C SER A 889 42.25 -6.73 -10.15
N SER A 890 42.41 -7.07 -11.43
CA SER A 890 42.16 -6.14 -12.54
C SER A 890 40.64 -5.96 -12.76
N ARG A 891 40.06 -4.85 -12.31
CA ARG A 891 38.69 -4.44 -12.69
C ARG A 891 38.71 -3.78 -14.07
N GLY A 892 37.59 -3.85 -14.80
CA GLY A 892 37.37 -3.02 -15.97
C GLY A 892 37.38 -1.53 -15.60
N LYS A 893 38.32 -0.77 -16.15
CA LYS A 893 38.41 0.69 -15.99
C LYS A 893 37.56 1.38 -17.06
N VAL A 894 36.25 1.47 -16.82
CA VAL A 894 35.31 2.09 -17.77
C VAL A 894 34.53 3.21 -17.09
N ILE A 895 34.45 4.37 -17.74
CA ILE A 895 33.61 5.49 -17.31
C ILE A 895 32.53 5.75 -18.36
N GLY A 896 31.28 5.74 -17.93
CA GLY A 896 30.14 6.16 -18.75
C GLY A 896 29.83 7.62 -18.55
N VAL A 897 29.72 8.39 -19.65
CA VAL A 897 29.29 9.79 -19.63
C VAL A 897 28.06 9.96 -20.50
N TYR A 898 27.00 10.55 -19.95
CA TYR A 898 25.85 11.00 -20.74
C TYR A 898 26.01 12.48 -21.07
N LYS A 899 26.55 12.76 -22.26
CA LYS A 899 26.98 14.11 -22.68
C LYS A 899 25.88 15.16 -22.56
N ASP A 900 24.72 14.91 -23.16
CA ASP A 900 23.59 15.86 -23.14
C ASP A 900 23.14 16.23 -21.72
N TRP A 901 23.32 15.31 -20.76
CA TRP A 901 22.99 15.54 -19.37
C TRP A 901 24.06 16.38 -18.66
N VAL A 902 25.35 16.03 -18.79
CA VAL A 902 26.45 16.75 -18.10
C VAL A 902 26.67 18.16 -18.66
N GLU A 903 26.32 18.42 -19.90
CA GLU A 903 26.35 19.74 -20.55
C GLU A 903 25.38 20.77 -19.93
N ARG A 904 24.51 20.34 -19.01
CA ARG A 904 23.67 21.23 -18.18
C ARG A 904 24.44 22.01 -17.14
N SER A 905 25.68 21.63 -16.89
CA SER A 905 26.57 22.29 -15.94
C SER A 905 26.92 23.69 -16.40
N ASN A 906 27.20 24.58 -15.44
CA ASN A 906 27.79 25.86 -15.78
C ASN A 906 29.14 25.66 -16.50
N PRO A 907 29.55 26.59 -17.39
CA PRO A 907 30.74 26.39 -18.22
C PRO A 907 32.03 26.08 -17.46
N ASP A 908 32.21 26.69 -16.29
CA ASP A 908 33.32 26.46 -15.35
C ASP A 908 33.32 25.04 -14.80
N VAL A 909 32.17 24.57 -14.32
CA VAL A 909 31.99 23.20 -13.80
C VAL A 909 32.18 22.16 -14.90
N LEU A 910 31.62 22.41 -16.09
CA LEU A 910 31.78 21.53 -17.25
C LEU A 910 33.23 21.44 -17.70
N ALA A 911 33.96 22.56 -17.70
CA ALA A 911 35.37 22.58 -18.05
C ALA A 911 36.22 21.79 -17.05
N MET A 912 35.93 21.88 -15.74
CA MET A 912 36.60 21.06 -14.72
C MET A 912 36.25 19.58 -14.87
N PHE A 913 34.98 19.26 -15.14
CA PHE A 913 34.55 17.88 -15.39
C PHE A 913 35.27 17.26 -16.59
N ASN A 914 35.34 17.97 -17.71
CA ASN A 914 36.05 17.48 -18.90
C ASN A 914 37.53 17.21 -18.60
N LYS A 915 38.21 18.11 -17.87
CA LYS A 915 39.59 17.89 -17.41
C LYS A 915 39.73 16.68 -16.49
N ALA A 916 38.76 16.46 -15.60
CA ALA A 916 38.73 15.29 -14.72
C ALA A 916 38.59 13.99 -15.54
N ILE A 917 37.68 13.97 -16.52
CA ILE A 917 37.51 12.83 -17.43
C ILE A 917 38.76 12.59 -18.28
N ASP A 918 39.41 13.66 -18.76
CA ASP A 918 40.69 13.58 -19.48
C ASP A 918 41.78 12.96 -18.60
N TYR A 919 41.88 13.36 -17.31
CA TYR A 919 42.82 12.77 -16.37
C TYR A 919 42.59 11.26 -16.17
N TYR A 920 41.34 10.82 -15.97
CA TYR A 920 41.05 9.40 -15.85
C TYR A 920 41.41 8.62 -17.12
N ARG A 921 41.20 9.21 -18.30
CA ARG A 921 41.56 8.60 -19.58
C ARG A 921 43.07 8.49 -19.75
N ASP A 922 43.77 9.61 -19.60
CA ASP A 922 45.16 9.76 -20.04
C ASP A 922 46.16 9.26 -18.99
N GLU A 923 45.89 9.49 -17.70
CA GLU A 923 46.80 9.16 -16.60
C GLU A 923 46.44 7.84 -15.89
N GLN A 924 45.14 7.52 -15.81
CA GLN A 924 44.65 6.34 -15.09
C GLN A 924 44.22 5.18 -16.00
N GLY A 925 44.19 5.38 -17.32
CA GLY A 925 43.91 4.36 -18.32
C GLY A 925 42.45 3.92 -18.40
N TYR A 926 41.50 4.79 -18.04
CA TYR A 926 40.07 4.48 -18.16
C TYR A 926 39.56 4.64 -19.60
N GLN A 927 38.75 3.69 -20.04
CA GLN A 927 37.98 3.84 -21.26
C GLN A 927 36.74 4.71 -21.00
N ILE A 928 36.60 5.80 -21.74
CA ILE A 928 35.41 6.66 -21.68
C ILE A 928 34.41 6.19 -22.74
N VAL A 929 33.19 5.87 -22.32
CA VAL A 929 32.10 5.43 -23.21
C VAL A 929 30.92 6.39 -23.13
N ASP A 930 30.34 6.70 -24.29
CA ASP A 930 29.12 7.48 -24.37
C ASP A 930 27.92 6.60 -24.01
N ILE A 931 27.08 7.08 -23.09
CA ILE A 931 25.87 6.39 -22.65
C ILE A 931 24.68 7.33 -22.71
N THR A 932 23.49 6.77 -22.77
CA THR A 932 22.23 7.51 -22.67
C THR A 932 21.40 6.89 -21.58
N ILE A 933 20.67 7.69 -20.81
CA ILE A 933 19.71 7.19 -19.82
C ILE A 933 18.34 7.80 -20.15
N PRO A 934 17.29 6.99 -20.36
CA PRO A 934 15.99 7.51 -20.76
C PRO A 934 15.29 8.20 -19.59
N TYR A 935 14.47 9.21 -19.90
CA TYR A 935 13.58 9.86 -18.93
C TYR A 935 14.29 10.43 -17.69
N ILE A 936 15.53 10.90 -17.82
CA ILE A 936 16.28 11.49 -16.71
C ILE A 936 15.47 12.62 -16.00
N PRO A 937 14.98 13.66 -16.70
CA PRO A 937 14.22 14.73 -16.06
C PRO A 937 12.93 14.24 -15.37
N GLU A 938 12.19 13.32 -16.00
CA GLU A 938 10.98 12.74 -15.43
C GLU A 938 11.29 11.83 -14.24
N GLY A 939 12.43 11.14 -14.25
CA GLY A 939 12.97 10.38 -13.14
C GLY A 939 13.24 11.27 -11.93
N GLY A 940 13.80 12.46 -12.15
CA GLY A 940 13.99 13.48 -11.10
C GLY A 940 12.67 13.90 -10.45
N LYS A 941 11.63 14.14 -11.27
CA LYS A 941 10.27 14.41 -10.77
C LYS A 941 9.69 13.23 -9.99
N CYS A 942 9.91 11.99 -10.45
CA CYS A 942 9.46 10.78 -9.77
C CYS A 942 10.16 10.57 -8.41
N HIS A 943 11.45 10.91 -8.33
CA HIS A 943 12.19 10.96 -7.07
C HIS A 943 11.60 11.98 -6.11
N ALA A 944 11.45 13.24 -6.54
CA ALA A 944 10.88 14.32 -5.73
C ALA A 944 9.46 13.96 -5.24
N LEU A 945 8.63 13.42 -6.13
CA LEU A 945 7.31 12.89 -5.78
C LEU A 945 7.40 11.84 -4.68
N SER A 946 8.31 10.86 -4.81
CA SER A 946 8.42 9.75 -3.86
C SER A 946 8.88 10.22 -2.48
N ILE A 947 9.94 11.04 -2.42
CA ILE A 947 10.50 11.50 -1.14
C ILE A 947 9.55 12.43 -0.40
N LEU A 948 8.86 13.34 -1.11
CA LEU A 948 7.88 14.23 -0.50
C LEU A 948 6.69 13.43 0.06
N ASN A 949 6.19 12.42 -0.67
CA ASN A 949 5.09 11.59 -0.18
C ASN A 949 5.48 10.77 1.04
N GLU A 950 6.66 10.16 1.03
CA GLU A 950 7.14 9.34 2.16
C GLU A 950 7.35 10.19 3.42
N ILE A 951 8.07 11.31 3.31
CA ILE A 951 8.31 12.19 4.47
C ILE A 951 6.99 12.75 5.01
N SER A 952 6.10 13.25 4.13
CA SER A 952 4.79 13.75 4.57
C SER A 952 3.93 12.67 5.23
N SER A 953 4.05 11.40 4.81
CA SER A 953 3.29 10.29 5.42
C SER A 953 3.74 9.95 6.85
N GLY A 954 4.98 10.30 7.21
CA GLY A 954 5.55 10.09 8.54
C GLY A 954 5.26 11.20 9.56
N LEU A 955 4.49 12.24 9.18
CA LEU A 955 4.25 13.43 10.00
C LEU A 955 2.76 13.66 10.29
N THR A 956 2.43 14.09 11.50
CA THR A 956 1.07 14.55 11.84
C THR A 956 0.84 16.00 11.44
N LYS A 957 -0.43 16.43 11.35
CA LYS A 957 -0.77 17.83 11.03
C LYS A 957 -0.19 18.82 12.05
N GLU A 958 -0.20 18.44 13.32
CA GLU A 958 0.33 19.22 14.44
C GLU A 958 1.85 19.36 14.31
N GLN A 959 2.56 18.30 13.95
CA GLN A 959 3.99 18.36 13.67
C GLN A 959 4.28 19.26 12.47
N ILE A 960 3.54 19.13 11.37
CA ILE A 960 3.68 19.97 10.17
C ILE A 960 3.52 21.46 10.52
N SER A 961 2.57 21.80 11.39
CA SER A 961 2.33 23.21 11.80
C SER A 961 3.48 23.86 12.55
N GLN A 962 4.40 23.06 13.11
CA GLN A 962 5.55 23.54 13.90
C GLN A 962 6.83 23.69 13.06
N LEU A 963 6.82 23.20 11.82
CA LEU A 963 7.96 23.30 10.89
C LEU A 963 8.12 24.74 10.39
N SER A 964 9.32 25.07 9.91
CA SER A 964 9.60 26.36 9.27
C SER A 964 8.76 26.56 8.00
N ALA A 965 8.54 27.82 7.63
CA ALA A 965 7.75 28.17 6.44
C ALA A 965 8.18 27.46 5.14
N PRO A 966 9.48 27.39 4.75
CA PRO A 966 9.86 26.69 3.52
C PRO A 966 9.53 25.20 3.58
N THR A 967 9.83 24.53 4.69
CA THR A 967 9.51 23.12 4.91
C THR A 967 8.01 22.84 4.87
N ARG A 968 7.21 23.73 5.48
CA ARG A 968 5.74 23.62 5.46
C ARG A 968 5.17 23.61 4.05
N ILE A 969 5.71 24.43 3.14
CA ILE A 969 5.27 24.47 1.74
C ILE A 969 5.45 23.10 1.10
N VAL A 970 6.67 22.55 1.12
CA VAL A 970 6.98 21.29 0.42
C VAL A 970 6.26 20.08 1.02
N VAL A 971 6.19 19.97 2.36
CA VAL A 971 5.49 18.87 3.05
C VAL A 971 3.98 18.94 2.80
N SER A 972 3.39 20.14 2.80
CA SER A 972 1.94 20.30 2.59
C SER A 972 1.53 19.93 1.16
N VAL A 973 2.37 20.21 0.16
CA VAL A 973 2.13 19.78 -1.22
C VAL A 973 2.25 18.26 -1.34
N GLY A 974 3.25 17.65 -0.72
CA GLY A 974 3.46 16.19 -0.72
C GLY A 974 2.37 15.38 -0.01
N GLY A 975 1.83 15.89 1.11
CA GLY A 975 0.99 15.09 2.02
C GLY A 975 -0.49 14.97 1.67
N THR A 976 -1.03 15.81 0.79
CA THR A 976 -2.49 15.86 0.50
C THR A 976 -2.86 15.67 -0.96
N GLN A 977 -1.91 15.88 -1.88
CA GLN A 977 -2.17 15.86 -3.33
C GLN A 977 -1.63 14.62 -4.04
N GLY A 978 -0.75 13.86 -3.38
CA GLY A 978 -0.20 12.62 -3.90
C GLY A 978 -1.27 11.56 -4.13
N LEU A 979 -1.75 11.44 -5.37
CA LEU A 979 -2.62 10.34 -5.74
C LEU A 979 -1.79 9.06 -5.79
N ALA A 980 -2.37 7.96 -5.30
CA ALA A 980 -1.74 6.64 -5.40
C ALA A 980 -1.35 6.31 -6.85
N GLN A 981 -2.15 6.73 -7.84
CA GLN A 981 -1.84 6.54 -9.26
C GLN A 981 -0.53 7.21 -9.69
N ASP A 982 -0.25 8.42 -9.20
CA ASP A 982 0.98 9.16 -9.51
C ASP A 982 2.18 8.46 -8.85
N TYR A 983 2.01 7.99 -7.61
CA TYR A 983 3.04 7.22 -6.90
C TYR A 983 3.33 5.87 -7.59
N PHE A 984 2.31 5.14 -8.05
CA PHE A 984 2.47 3.90 -8.82
C PHE A 984 3.18 4.15 -10.16
N ALA A 985 2.85 5.24 -10.86
CA ALA A 985 3.55 5.62 -12.09
C ALA A 985 5.02 5.95 -11.82
N SER A 986 5.31 6.69 -10.74
CA SER A 986 6.68 6.92 -10.26
C SER A 986 7.42 5.61 -10.01
N GLN A 987 6.81 4.64 -9.32
CA GLN A 987 7.47 3.36 -9.06
C GLN A 987 7.69 2.51 -10.32
N ARG A 988 6.90 2.71 -11.38
CA ARG A 988 7.16 2.10 -12.70
C ARG A 988 8.35 2.77 -13.40
N MET A 989 8.46 4.09 -13.30
CA MET A 989 9.64 4.83 -13.77
C MET A 989 10.90 4.34 -13.06
N ARG A 990 10.82 4.09 -11.74
CA ARG A 990 11.91 3.49 -10.97
C ARG A 990 12.35 2.16 -11.58
N HIS A 991 11.41 1.24 -11.81
CA HIS A 991 11.72 -0.05 -12.39
C HIS A 991 12.34 0.04 -13.79
N LEU A 992 11.84 0.95 -14.63
CA LEU A 992 12.42 1.23 -15.95
C LEU A 992 13.88 1.65 -15.84
N LEU A 993 14.18 2.65 -15.00
CA LEU A 993 15.54 3.14 -14.79
C LEU A 993 16.45 2.05 -14.21
N MET A 994 15.97 1.27 -13.23
CA MET A 994 16.74 0.15 -12.67
C MET A 994 17.07 -0.92 -13.71
N ASN A 995 16.12 -1.27 -14.59
CA ASN A 995 16.36 -2.24 -15.65
C ASN A 995 17.37 -1.72 -16.68
N HIS A 996 17.30 -0.44 -17.02
CA HIS A 996 18.24 0.19 -17.94
C HIS A 996 19.65 0.29 -17.36
N LEU A 997 19.79 0.64 -16.07
CA LEU A 997 21.08 0.63 -15.38
C LEU A 997 21.66 -0.78 -15.33
N SER A 998 20.83 -1.80 -15.03
CA SER A 998 21.24 -3.21 -15.10
C SER A 998 21.77 -3.60 -16.48
N PHE A 999 21.14 -3.10 -17.56
CA PHE A 999 21.65 -3.27 -18.93
C PHE A 999 23.01 -2.60 -19.13
N LEU A 1000 23.21 -1.36 -18.66
CA LEU A 1000 24.50 -0.66 -18.76
C LEU A 1000 25.61 -1.39 -17.99
N PHE A 1001 25.33 -1.84 -16.76
CA PHE A 1001 26.29 -2.60 -15.96
C PHE A 1001 26.65 -3.95 -16.59
N GLN A 1002 25.69 -4.61 -17.26
CA GLN A 1002 25.98 -5.82 -18.00
C GLN A 1002 26.78 -5.56 -19.29
N LYS A 1003 26.44 -4.49 -20.02
CA LYS A 1003 27.10 -4.11 -21.28
C LYS A 1003 28.54 -3.66 -21.07
N TYR A 1004 28.78 -2.96 -19.96
CA TYR A 1004 30.09 -2.44 -19.57
C TYR A 1004 30.41 -2.85 -18.11
N PRO A 1005 30.89 -4.08 -17.87
CA PRO A 1005 31.17 -4.55 -16.52
C PRO A 1005 32.14 -3.65 -15.76
N GLY A 1006 31.75 -3.22 -14.55
CA GLY A 1006 32.55 -2.30 -13.73
C GLY A 1006 32.46 -0.82 -14.14
N ILE A 1007 31.55 -0.45 -15.04
CA ILE A 1007 31.34 0.94 -15.44
C ILE A 1007 31.01 1.83 -14.23
N VAL A 1008 31.70 2.96 -14.13
CA VAL A 1008 31.33 4.09 -13.26
C VAL A 1008 30.63 5.12 -14.11
N ILE A 1009 29.38 5.45 -13.80
CA ILE A 1009 28.66 6.53 -14.46
C ILE A 1009 29.10 7.84 -13.81
N ALA A 1010 29.81 8.69 -14.57
CA ALA A 1010 30.41 9.91 -14.07
C ALA A 1010 29.62 11.16 -14.49
N THR A 1011 29.42 12.05 -13.52
CA THR A 1011 28.85 13.40 -13.70
C THR A 1011 29.58 14.36 -12.77
N PRO A 1012 29.47 15.69 -12.94
CA PRO A 1012 29.69 16.59 -11.82
C PRO A 1012 28.76 16.21 -10.65
N THR A 1013 29.13 16.53 -9.41
CA THR A 1013 28.21 16.29 -8.30
C THR A 1013 27.02 17.24 -8.36
N THR A 1014 27.23 18.48 -8.76
CA THR A 1014 26.19 19.50 -8.99
C THR A 1014 26.49 20.27 -10.28
N PRO A 1015 25.48 20.85 -10.98
CA PRO A 1015 25.72 21.69 -12.16
C PRO A 1015 26.43 23.02 -11.85
N THR A 1016 26.41 23.45 -10.58
CA THR A 1016 27.01 24.71 -10.12
C THR A 1016 28.13 24.43 -9.12
N ALA A 1017 29.14 25.30 -9.06
CA ALA A 1017 30.27 25.20 -8.12
C ALA A 1017 29.84 25.42 -6.64
N GLY A 1018 28.72 26.11 -6.42
CA GLY A 1018 28.22 26.40 -5.08
C GLY A 1018 26.77 26.89 -5.11
N SER A 1019 26.16 26.97 -3.93
CA SER A 1019 24.85 27.64 -3.73
C SER A 1019 25.04 28.94 -2.96
N LYS A 1020 24.88 30.07 -3.65
CA LYS A 1020 25.13 31.42 -3.10
C LYS A 1020 24.01 31.87 -2.18
N ILE A 1021 24.35 32.46 -1.03
CA ILE A 1021 23.40 33.09 -0.10
C ILE A 1021 23.01 34.47 -0.63
N SER A 1022 22.10 34.50 -1.59
CA SER A 1022 21.81 35.72 -2.37
C SER A 1022 21.05 36.79 -1.58
N GLY A 1023 20.20 36.42 -0.61
CA GLY A 1023 19.48 37.35 0.25
C GLY A 1023 20.20 37.73 1.55
N GLY A 1024 21.47 37.34 1.72
CA GLY A 1024 22.27 37.64 2.91
C GLY A 1024 21.68 37.06 4.21
N GLU A 1025 21.84 37.78 5.34
CA GLU A 1025 21.33 37.35 6.66
C GLU A 1025 19.82 37.10 6.68
N ALA A 1026 19.05 37.76 5.82
CA ALA A 1026 17.60 37.62 5.79
C ALA A 1026 17.18 36.22 5.35
N ASP A 1027 17.90 35.61 4.39
CA ASP A 1027 17.68 34.23 3.98
C ASP A 1027 18.02 33.27 5.13
N LEU A 1028 19.09 33.53 5.90
CA LEU A 1028 19.49 32.69 7.02
C LEU A 1028 18.54 32.76 8.22
N THR A 1029 17.95 33.93 8.47
CA THR A 1029 17.07 34.17 9.62
C THR A 1029 15.63 33.69 9.36
N ASN A 1030 15.12 33.89 8.14
CA ASN A 1030 13.72 33.61 7.81
C ASN A 1030 13.52 32.35 6.95
N GLY A 1031 14.60 31.77 6.43
CA GLY A 1031 14.53 30.76 5.39
C GLY A 1031 14.18 31.34 4.02
N ILE A 1032 14.22 30.45 3.03
CA ILE A 1032 13.95 30.75 1.63
C ILE A 1032 13.28 29.53 0.99
N SER A 1033 12.34 29.75 0.06
CA SER A 1033 11.85 28.70 -0.83
C SER A 1033 12.27 29.04 -2.27
N ASP A 1034 13.24 28.28 -2.79
CA ASP A 1034 13.76 28.38 -4.16
C ASP A 1034 13.83 26.97 -4.77
N SER A 1035 12.68 26.49 -5.27
CA SER A 1035 12.60 25.13 -5.82
C SER A 1035 13.45 24.93 -7.06
N ASN A 1036 13.73 25.99 -7.83
CA ASN A 1036 14.59 25.89 -9.02
C ASN A 1036 16.04 25.61 -8.60
N ALA A 1037 16.57 26.33 -7.62
CA ALA A 1037 17.90 26.07 -7.09
C ALA A 1037 18.01 24.66 -6.48
N THR A 1038 16.95 24.19 -5.82
CA THR A 1038 16.89 22.84 -5.24
C THR A 1038 16.86 21.75 -6.31
N LEU A 1039 16.11 21.92 -7.39
CA LEU A 1039 16.11 20.95 -8.49
C LEU A 1039 17.43 20.97 -9.27
N GLN A 1040 17.99 22.17 -9.49
CA GLN A 1040 19.30 22.33 -10.15
C GLN A 1040 20.41 21.60 -9.37
N SER A 1041 20.50 21.75 -8.04
CA SER A 1041 21.52 21.05 -7.25
C SER A 1041 21.30 19.52 -7.25
N MET A 1042 20.07 19.06 -7.45
CA MET A 1042 19.71 17.64 -7.50
C MET A 1042 19.88 17.00 -8.88
N GLU A 1043 20.16 17.78 -9.92
CA GLU A 1043 20.15 17.38 -11.34
C GLU A 1043 20.81 16.02 -11.56
N TYR A 1044 21.99 15.79 -10.98
CA TYR A 1044 22.79 14.57 -11.17
C TYR A 1044 22.60 13.52 -10.07
N VAL A 1045 22.34 13.94 -8.83
CA VAL A 1045 22.45 13.08 -7.65
C VAL A 1045 21.22 12.21 -7.40
N TYR A 1046 20.03 12.62 -7.89
CA TYR A 1046 18.77 11.94 -7.57
C TYR A 1046 18.74 10.48 -8.05
N LEU A 1047 19.40 10.17 -9.17
CA LEU A 1047 19.29 8.88 -9.85
C LEU A 1047 19.75 7.73 -8.93
N ALA A 1048 20.86 7.92 -8.23
CA ALA A 1048 21.39 6.93 -7.28
C ALA A 1048 20.45 6.72 -6.08
N ASN A 1049 19.72 7.73 -5.63
CA ASN A 1049 18.68 7.56 -4.59
C ASN A 1049 17.48 6.81 -5.11
N PHE A 1050 16.98 7.23 -6.26
CA PHE A 1050 15.77 6.67 -6.81
C PHE A 1050 15.94 5.20 -7.20
N THR A 1051 17.11 4.80 -7.66
CA THR A 1051 17.40 3.42 -8.11
C THR A 1051 18.12 2.57 -7.07
N GLY A 1052 18.55 3.17 -5.95
CA GLY A 1052 19.25 2.47 -4.87
C GLY A 1052 20.72 2.13 -5.13
N CYS A 1053 21.30 2.61 -6.24
CA CYS A 1053 22.73 2.44 -6.55
C CYS A 1053 23.62 3.22 -5.57
N PRO A 1054 24.84 2.75 -5.27
CA PRO A 1054 25.82 3.53 -4.53
C PRO A 1054 26.42 4.65 -5.41
N ALA A 1055 26.84 5.74 -4.79
CA ALA A 1055 27.54 6.83 -5.45
C ALA A 1055 28.52 7.53 -4.50
N ILE A 1056 29.67 7.95 -5.03
CA ILE A 1056 30.68 8.71 -4.28
C ILE A 1056 30.83 10.10 -4.90
N SER A 1057 30.92 11.13 -4.05
CA SER A 1057 31.38 12.47 -4.45
C SER A 1057 32.80 12.64 -3.96
N CYS A 1058 33.71 13.03 -4.86
CA CYS A 1058 35.08 13.42 -4.55
C CYS A 1058 35.38 14.83 -5.08
N PRO A 1059 36.30 15.57 -4.45
CA PRO A 1059 36.75 16.85 -5.00
C PRO A 1059 37.48 16.65 -6.33
N MET A 1060 37.14 17.44 -7.35
CA MET A 1060 37.86 17.48 -8.64
C MET A 1060 38.61 18.79 -8.88
N GLY A 1061 38.32 19.83 -8.08
CA GLY A 1061 38.98 21.11 -8.18
C GLY A 1061 38.33 22.18 -7.31
N TYR A 1062 38.73 23.42 -7.55
CA TYR A 1062 38.20 24.61 -6.90
C TYR A 1062 37.96 25.66 -7.97
N ASP A 1063 36.83 26.35 -7.90
CA ASP A 1063 36.63 27.61 -8.61
C ASP A 1063 37.32 28.70 -7.81
N ASP A 1064 38.41 29.26 -8.34
CA ASP A 1064 39.28 30.21 -7.63
C ASP A 1064 38.56 31.57 -7.37
N GLU A 1065 37.51 31.89 -8.13
CA GLU A 1065 36.63 33.06 -7.92
C GLU A 1065 35.16 32.64 -8.07
N PRO A 1066 34.58 32.03 -7.01
CA PRO A 1066 34.54 32.65 -5.68
C PRO A 1066 35.34 31.92 -4.59
N SER A 1067 36.31 31.06 -4.92
CA SER A 1067 37.05 30.21 -3.96
C SER A 1067 36.16 29.15 -3.30
N VAL A 1068 35.40 28.40 -4.09
CA VAL A 1068 34.57 27.27 -3.63
C VAL A 1068 35.01 25.95 -4.28
N PRO A 1069 34.94 24.83 -3.57
CA PRO A 1069 35.28 23.51 -4.12
C PRO A 1069 34.24 23.04 -5.14
N VAL A 1070 34.68 22.21 -6.09
CA VAL A 1070 33.84 21.56 -7.10
C VAL A 1070 34.17 20.06 -7.12
N GLY A 1071 33.12 19.25 -7.16
CA GLY A 1071 33.18 17.80 -7.01
C GLY A 1071 32.75 17.03 -8.26
N LEU A 1072 33.35 15.86 -8.39
CA LEU A 1072 33.02 14.83 -9.36
C LEU A 1072 32.27 13.71 -8.65
N MET A 1073 31.19 13.21 -9.26
CA MET A 1073 30.42 12.08 -8.77
C MET A 1073 30.62 10.86 -9.65
N GLY A 1074 30.89 9.72 -9.02
CA GLY A 1074 30.82 8.40 -9.64
C GLY A 1074 29.66 7.59 -9.08
N MET A 1075 28.79 7.06 -9.93
CA MET A 1075 27.73 6.12 -9.57
C MET A 1075 28.09 4.71 -10.08
N GLY A 1076 28.01 3.72 -9.19
CA GLY A 1076 28.37 2.34 -9.47
C GLY A 1076 27.18 1.38 -9.43
N GLU A 1077 27.45 0.10 -9.71
CA GLU A 1077 26.49 -0.99 -9.57
C GLU A 1077 26.12 -1.23 -8.08
N TRP A 1078 24.94 -1.78 -7.81
CA TRP A 1078 24.55 -2.18 -6.45
C TRP A 1078 25.60 -3.08 -5.78
N GLY A 1079 26.04 -2.69 -4.58
CA GLY A 1079 27.05 -3.41 -3.79
C GLY A 1079 28.51 -3.13 -4.21
N SER A 1080 28.77 -2.16 -5.08
CA SER A 1080 30.11 -1.83 -5.60
C SER A 1080 30.81 -0.68 -4.85
N GLU A 1081 30.49 -0.41 -3.59
CA GLU A 1081 31.08 0.71 -2.85
C GLU A 1081 32.61 0.69 -2.81
N GLU A 1082 33.23 -0.48 -2.63
CA GLU A 1082 34.69 -0.62 -2.67
C GLU A 1082 35.27 -0.23 -4.04
N ALA A 1083 34.54 -0.51 -5.14
CA ALA A 1083 34.93 -0.09 -6.49
C ALA A 1083 34.92 1.43 -6.63
N LEU A 1084 33.92 2.09 -6.06
CA LEU A 1084 33.79 3.53 -6.09
C LEU A 1084 34.88 4.22 -5.27
N MET A 1085 35.26 3.64 -4.13
CA MET A 1085 36.36 4.18 -3.32
C MET A 1085 37.72 4.01 -4.02
N GLU A 1086 37.92 2.90 -4.75
CA GLU A 1086 39.09 2.69 -5.60
C GLU A 1086 39.13 3.71 -6.76
N TRP A 1087 38.00 3.89 -7.46
CA TRP A 1087 37.88 4.91 -8.51
C TRP A 1087 38.16 6.32 -7.98
N ALA A 1088 37.63 6.68 -6.82
CA ALA A 1088 37.91 7.97 -6.20
C ALA A 1088 39.39 8.12 -5.80
N ARG A 1089 40.06 7.03 -5.39
CA ARG A 1089 41.50 7.02 -5.10
C ARG A 1089 42.34 7.23 -6.36
N ASP A 1090 41.98 6.59 -7.48
CA ASP A 1090 42.63 6.83 -8.78
C ASP A 1090 42.54 8.31 -9.19
N GLY A 1091 41.47 9.00 -8.76
CA GLY A 1091 41.23 10.41 -9.03
C GLY A 1091 42.01 11.42 -8.18
N GLU A 1092 42.68 11.02 -7.10
CA GLU A 1092 43.29 11.97 -6.16
C GLU A 1092 44.35 12.88 -6.79
N GLY A 1093 45.02 12.40 -7.85
CA GLY A 1093 46.03 13.19 -8.56
C GLY A 1093 45.47 14.37 -9.35
N MET A 1094 44.15 14.44 -9.60
CA MET A 1094 43.50 15.58 -10.26
C MET A 1094 43.67 16.90 -9.50
N LEU A 1095 43.87 16.84 -8.19
CA LEU A 1095 44.05 18.00 -7.32
C LEU A 1095 45.49 18.56 -7.33
N GLY A 1096 46.41 17.89 -8.04
CA GLY A 1096 47.83 18.25 -8.10
C GLY A 1096 48.54 18.09 -6.76
N ASP A 1097 49.75 18.66 -6.64
CA ASP A 1097 50.61 18.49 -5.46
C ASP A 1097 50.00 18.98 -4.16
N LYS A 1098 49.10 19.96 -4.21
CA LYS A 1098 48.46 20.54 -3.02
C LYS A 1098 47.36 19.65 -2.44
N GLY A 1099 46.80 18.73 -3.23
CA GLY A 1099 45.67 17.91 -2.80
C GLY A 1099 44.46 18.75 -2.37
N LEU A 1100 43.76 18.28 -1.34
CA LEU A 1100 42.71 19.04 -0.67
C LEU A 1100 43.26 20.31 0.00
N ARG A 1101 42.66 21.46 -0.34
CA ARG A 1101 43.01 22.77 0.22
C ARG A 1101 42.19 23.05 1.46
N ALA A 1102 42.78 23.50 2.57
CA ALA A 1102 41.99 24.04 3.68
C ALA A 1102 41.32 25.36 3.29
N PRO A 1103 40.22 25.73 3.96
CA PRO A 1103 39.67 27.07 3.92
C PRO A 1103 40.70 28.15 4.26
N ASN A 1104 40.79 29.17 3.40
CA ASN A 1104 41.70 30.28 3.60
C ASN A 1104 41.12 31.30 4.60
N LYS A 1105 41.68 31.36 5.81
CA LYS A 1105 41.26 32.31 6.86
C LYS A 1105 41.35 33.78 6.44
N GLU A 1106 42.37 34.17 5.66
CA GLU A 1106 42.55 35.55 5.17
C GLU A 1106 41.46 35.97 4.18
N LYS A 1107 40.87 35.01 3.45
CA LYS A 1107 39.73 35.23 2.55
C LYS A 1107 38.37 35.02 3.23
N GLY A 1108 38.34 34.95 4.56
CA GLY A 1108 37.12 34.77 5.36
C GLY A 1108 36.67 33.31 5.52
N GLY A 1109 37.48 32.34 5.09
CA GLY A 1109 37.24 30.93 5.31
C GLY A 1109 37.35 30.52 6.80
N LYS A 1110 36.67 29.44 7.17
CA LYS A 1110 36.63 28.89 8.53
C LYS A 1110 37.42 27.59 8.60
N TRP A 1111 38.50 27.59 9.39
CA TRP A 1111 39.42 26.46 9.53
C TRP A 1111 39.87 26.27 10.97
N LEU A 1112 39.85 25.03 11.46
CA LEU A 1112 40.37 24.60 12.75
C LEU A 1112 41.54 23.63 12.56
N ASP A 1113 42.68 23.92 13.17
CA ASP A 1113 43.76 22.95 13.32
C ASP A 1113 43.56 22.19 14.63
N ALA A 1114 42.72 21.15 14.61
CA ALA A 1114 42.28 20.45 15.82
C ALA A 1114 43.43 19.79 16.60
N ILE A 1115 44.47 19.30 15.92
CA ILE A 1115 45.64 18.70 16.58
C ILE A 1115 46.51 19.78 17.21
N ASN A 1116 46.79 20.88 16.50
CA ASN A 1116 47.57 21.98 17.06
C ASN A 1116 46.86 22.64 18.24
N LEU A 1117 45.54 22.82 18.17
CA LEU A 1117 44.75 23.33 19.29
C LEU A 1117 44.89 22.46 20.54
N ALA A 1118 44.92 21.14 20.37
CA ALA A 1118 45.07 20.21 21.49
C ALA A 1118 46.51 20.11 22.04
N LEU A 1119 47.52 20.30 21.19
CA LEU A 1119 48.93 20.33 21.61
C LEU A 1119 49.32 21.68 22.24
N ASN A 1120 48.73 22.77 21.76
CA ASN A 1120 49.04 24.15 22.13
C ASN A 1120 47.75 24.93 22.50
N PRO A 1121 47.10 24.60 23.63
CA PRO A 1121 45.81 25.21 24.00
C PRO A 1121 45.86 26.72 24.32
N SER A 1122 47.04 27.35 24.28
CA SER A 1122 47.28 28.76 24.59
C SER A 1122 47.58 29.65 23.35
N THR A 1123 47.48 29.13 22.13
CA THR A 1123 47.90 29.84 20.89
C THR A 1123 46.81 30.29 19.90
N ASP A 1124 45.52 30.14 20.18
CA ASP A 1124 44.43 30.62 19.30
C ASP A 1124 43.54 31.68 19.96
#